data_AF-A0A0P4VNK7-F1
#
_entry.id   AF-A0A0P4VNK7-F1
#
_cell.length_a   1.000
_cell.length_b   1.000
_cell.length_c   1.000
_cell.angle_alpha   90.00
_cell.angle_beta   90.00
_cell.angle_gamma   90.00
#
_symmetry.space_group_name_H-M   'P 1'
#
loop_
_entity.id
_entity.type
_entity.pdbx_description
1 polymer ?
#
loop_
_entity_poly.entity_id
_entity_poly.type
_entity_poly.pdbx_seq_one_letter_code
_entity_poly.pdbx_strand_id
1 'polypeptide(L)'
;KEGHCESLKNFVGRTNANGVDLNRDFPERLEEGRKDNIEDLLIGRQKETQVIMRWISMSDFVLSASFHGGSVVASYPYDSGKGNEYSKSPDDDVFVQLAATYSQAHLTMPLGNNCPDDNFRNGITNGNNWYTVKGGMQDFNYLYSNCFEVTFELSCCKYPLRETLSGEWENNIESILKYVESSHWGVKGVVSSVTGDRIAGSIIQVQGVNHNITTNKLGEYWRLLLPGAYTIKVHAPGFLSQTKQLLVKDGQTSVLNFTLAKADKVKVEPVLEEDIKNEYGFHHVVKFRHHNYVQMTKELQDISKEYPNITRLYTIGKSVRGRDLFVLEIAEKPGVHIPGKPEVKYVANMHGNEVVGREMLLILARYLCENYGSDERVTHIVKSMRTHLLPSLNPDGYEVSHEGDYNGLDGRNNANNIDLNRNFPDQYGVSKDNRIQQPETEAIMNWLEQYPFVLSANLHGGALVANYPYDNVPPHWSPQKENISPDSAMFLLLARTYSHAHPNMHRSVRCINSTDLFKDGITNGAAWYVVPGGMQDYNYIHANCMELTLELGCYKFPPASRLPIYWKDNREALLTYLEQVHRGIKGFVWSSSGNPIKNAVVEVDGILKSVKTYKDGDFWRLLPPGKYVISAYAEGYDRQTVNVDLTHQQDGPMQNAYWVNFTLQRDGLKSWSIENDFSQKDSVEQLHQYLNDDQIAEILKSLDAASPSIVRYYEKYGYHYLAISHEVSLGIEHKFHILVIGGLYGSEPSGRELVLRLSRHLSAGHHLRDPNIRTLLQRSVVTLLPVVDTYIEAPCQVTDVRNNPLALEIINNGNTIGKRFEQFLHEQHFDLIVSVETGGLHLRHSKGKNVIQSLIYDLFTHVYESNKPTEISKCGDNKNSIFALKEGVVETISARHNILMVSVPTSCCNYVEPNKIPRMWRHFLRPLMEVISSSVQGIRLTVLNSVHTPLRMAVVSVNGTTYSVSPNQAIAKIMLPPGSYVAKISCKYHEPQLLPVSIEEGQLLDMKVILRETTIGASLAHAGNGIAGYVVDFNHHPVDNAIILVEGTNISQKVNDQGAFWVPLQEGDFVMVATAKGYAPSTKLVKVVHMEPTQVLFTIMKDQDVIGLPRMGFIFLISLAIMLVLGGGLLGCMLCCNDNKSTKGFALLREKSSFFSYSKGNHMQLPVQEDGLKTTAYYDESDIDEESSLSDEEVIDVHKLQKQAAILQQ
;
A
#
# COMPACT_ATOMS: atom_id res chain seq x y z
N LYS A 1 35.06 -17.25 23.41
CA LYS A 1 36.50 -17.43 23.08
C LYS A 1 37.31 -16.16 23.38
N GLU A 2 36.81 -15.25 24.23
CA GLU A 2 37.41 -13.92 24.43
C GLU A 2 38.86 -14.07 24.91
N GLY A 3 39.77 -13.31 24.30
CA GLY A 3 41.22 -13.41 24.55
C GLY A 3 41.96 -14.47 23.73
N HIS A 4 41.30 -15.24 22.86
CA HIS A 4 41.99 -16.10 21.89
C HIS A 4 42.46 -15.30 20.67
N CYS A 5 43.71 -14.82 20.73
CA CYS A 5 44.27 -13.98 19.68
C CYS A 5 44.68 -14.73 18.41
N GLU A 6 44.95 -16.03 18.51
CA GLU A 6 45.35 -16.88 17.39
C GLU A 6 44.19 -17.64 16.76
N SER A 7 44.34 -17.98 15.47
CA SER A 7 43.42 -18.89 14.80
C SER A 7 43.50 -20.29 15.42
N LEU A 8 42.36 -20.98 15.52
CA LEU A 8 42.35 -22.39 15.91
C LEU A 8 43.13 -23.25 14.90
N LYS A 9 43.70 -24.37 15.39
CA LYS A 9 44.37 -25.37 14.53
C LYS A 9 43.45 -25.76 13.37
N ASN A 10 44.02 -25.91 12.17
CA ASN A 10 43.32 -26.20 10.92
C ASN A 10 42.34 -25.09 10.46
N PHE A 11 42.49 -23.84 10.92
CA PHE A 11 41.66 -22.70 10.51
C PHE A 11 40.16 -22.86 10.78
N VAL A 12 39.81 -23.64 11.81
CA VAL A 12 38.40 -23.88 12.19
C VAL A 12 37.71 -22.56 12.52
N GLY A 13 36.63 -22.27 11.79
CA GLY A 13 35.83 -21.03 11.91
C GLY A 13 36.24 -19.89 10.96
N ARG A 14 37.27 -20.08 10.13
CA ARG A 14 37.67 -19.11 9.09
C ARG A 14 36.85 -19.23 7.80
N THR A 15 36.41 -20.45 7.49
CA THR A 15 35.66 -20.75 6.27
C THR A 15 34.16 -20.72 6.50
N ASN A 16 33.38 -20.51 5.44
CA ASN A 16 31.93 -20.68 5.49
C ASN A 16 31.52 -22.16 5.70
N ALA A 17 30.22 -22.44 5.74
CA ALA A 17 29.68 -23.79 5.98
C ALA A 17 30.12 -24.84 4.93
N ASN A 18 30.55 -24.41 3.73
CA ASN A 18 31.08 -25.27 2.67
C ASN A 18 32.60 -25.46 2.75
N GLY A 19 33.27 -24.93 3.78
CA GLY A 19 34.72 -25.01 3.93
C GLY A 19 35.50 -24.06 3.02
N VAL A 20 34.87 -23.00 2.49
CA VAL A 20 35.51 -22.01 1.62
C VAL A 20 35.84 -20.73 2.39
N ASP A 21 37.06 -20.20 2.23
CA ASP A 21 37.45 -18.88 2.73
C ASP A 21 36.88 -17.82 1.76
N LEU A 22 35.89 -17.05 2.22
CA LEU A 22 35.19 -16.08 1.38
C LEU A 22 36.11 -14.97 0.88
N ASN A 23 37.19 -14.65 1.63
CA ASN A 23 38.19 -13.66 1.20
C ASN A 23 39.19 -14.25 0.17
N ARG A 24 38.91 -15.45 -0.36
CA ARG A 24 39.65 -16.12 -1.44
C ARG A 24 38.76 -16.57 -2.59
N ASP A 25 37.49 -16.17 -2.54
CA ASP A 25 36.44 -16.66 -3.44
C ASP A 25 36.03 -15.63 -4.51
N PHE A 26 36.68 -14.46 -4.55
CA PHE A 26 36.47 -13.48 -5.62
C PHE A 26 37.26 -13.83 -6.90
N PRO A 27 36.91 -13.27 -8.06
CA PRO A 27 37.66 -13.46 -9.30
C PRO A 27 39.12 -13.01 -9.18
N GLU A 28 40.01 -13.81 -9.74
CA GLU A 28 41.45 -13.56 -9.69
C GLU A 28 41.91 -12.71 -10.88
N ARG A 29 42.72 -11.69 -10.61
CA ARG A 29 43.26 -10.75 -11.60
C ARG A 29 44.06 -11.44 -12.72
N LEU A 30 44.79 -12.51 -12.37
CA LEU A 30 45.71 -13.21 -13.27
C LEU A 30 45.08 -14.44 -13.95
N GLU A 31 43.75 -14.65 -13.88
CA GLU A 31 43.06 -15.71 -14.62
C GLU A 31 43.16 -15.47 -16.14
N GLU A 32 43.58 -16.50 -16.90
CA GLU A 32 43.63 -16.45 -18.37
C GLU A 32 42.21 -16.38 -18.95
N GLY A 33 41.93 -15.31 -19.71
CA GLY A 33 40.62 -15.06 -20.31
C GLY A 33 39.80 -14.07 -19.49
N ARG A 34 40.04 -12.77 -19.72
CA ARG A 34 39.30 -11.69 -19.07
C ARG A 34 37.83 -11.80 -19.47
N LYS A 35 36.97 -12.22 -18.53
CA LYS A 35 35.51 -12.23 -18.72
C LYS A 35 34.99 -10.86 -18.32
N ASP A 36 34.47 -10.11 -19.28
CA ASP A 36 33.97 -8.74 -19.05
C ASP A 36 32.53 -8.72 -18.50
N ASN A 37 31.87 -9.88 -18.41
CA ASN A 37 30.51 -10.01 -17.90
C ASN A 37 30.51 -10.47 -16.43
N ILE A 38 29.87 -9.69 -15.56
CA ILE A 38 29.73 -10.01 -14.14
C ILE A 38 29.09 -11.37 -13.91
N GLU A 39 28.10 -11.79 -14.71
CA GLU A 39 27.44 -13.09 -14.54
C GLU A 39 28.38 -14.26 -14.78
N ASP A 40 29.38 -14.11 -15.65
CA ASP A 40 30.40 -15.15 -15.88
C ASP A 40 31.46 -15.20 -14.76
N LEU A 41 31.62 -14.10 -14.02
CA LEU A 41 32.49 -13.99 -12.85
C LEU A 41 31.85 -14.59 -11.59
N LEU A 42 30.52 -14.65 -11.53
CA LEU A 42 29.75 -15.24 -10.42
C LEU A 42 29.78 -16.78 -10.42
N ILE A 43 30.03 -17.41 -11.58
CA ILE A 43 30.00 -18.87 -11.73
C ILE A 43 31.09 -19.52 -10.86
N GLY A 44 30.69 -20.47 -10.01
CA GLY A 44 31.59 -21.25 -9.18
C GLY A 44 31.95 -20.63 -7.82
N ARG A 45 31.40 -19.45 -7.49
CA ARG A 45 31.63 -18.76 -6.21
C ARG A 45 30.56 -19.10 -5.18
N GLN A 46 30.87 -18.91 -3.90
CA GLN A 46 29.93 -19.05 -2.78
C GLN A 46 28.81 -18.01 -2.86
N LYS A 47 27.65 -18.33 -2.27
CA LYS A 47 26.46 -17.48 -2.36
C LYS A 47 26.69 -16.12 -1.71
N GLU A 48 27.39 -16.11 -0.58
CA GLU A 48 27.79 -14.92 0.16
C GLU A 48 28.62 -13.99 -0.72
N THR A 49 29.64 -14.53 -1.39
CA THR A 49 30.49 -13.80 -2.35
C THR A 49 29.69 -13.26 -3.53
N GLN A 50 28.79 -14.07 -4.10
CA GLN A 50 27.95 -13.66 -5.23
C GLN A 50 27.05 -12.46 -4.87
N VAL A 51 26.51 -12.41 -3.65
CA VAL A 51 25.67 -11.30 -3.17
C VAL A 51 26.50 -10.01 -3.07
N ILE A 52 27.70 -10.09 -2.49
CA ILE A 52 28.60 -8.93 -2.36
C ILE A 52 29.06 -8.43 -3.73
N MET A 53 29.49 -9.32 -4.63
CA MET A 53 29.87 -8.96 -6.00
C MET A 53 28.72 -8.26 -6.75
N ARG A 54 27.49 -8.72 -6.57
CA ARG A 54 26.28 -8.11 -7.14
C ARG A 54 26.00 -6.74 -6.54
N TRP A 55 26.13 -6.57 -5.22
CA TRP A 55 25.92 -5.29 -4.55
C TRP A 55 26.93 -4.23 -4.99
N ILE A 56 28.21 -4.61 -5.07
CA ILE A 56 29.31 -3.77 -5.59
C ILE A 56 29.02 -3.37 -7.05
N SER A 57 28.52 -4.29 -7.87
CA SER A 57 28.24 -4.01 -9.29
C SER A 57 26.98 -3.17 -9.53
N MET A 58 26.03 -3.16 -8.58
CA MET A 58 24.78 -2.40 -8.67
C MET A 58 24.83 -1.02 -8.05
N SER A 59 25.83 -0.77 -7.20
CA SER A 59 25.97 0.47 -6.42
C SER A 59 27.21 1.23 -6.90
N ASP A 60 27.10 2.56 -7.01
CA ASP A 60 28.21 3.39 -7.48
C ASP A 60 29.18 3.76 -6.34
N PHE A 61 29.83 2.76 -5.73
CA PHE A 61 30.82 3.01 -4.68
C PHE A 61 32.09 3.67 -5.23
N VAL A 62 32.59 4.67 -4.51
CA VAL A 62 33.85 5.37 -4.83
C VAL A 62 35.00 4.87 -3.97
N LEU A 63 34.71 4.58 -2.69
CA LEU A 63 35.68 4.17 -1.68
C LEU A 63 35.05 3.10 -0.78
N SER A 64 35.82 2.06 -0.45
CA SER A 64 35.43 0.94 0.42
C SER A 64 36.57 0.59 1.40
N ALA A 65 36.24 -0.10 2.48
CA ALA A 65 37.21 -0.59 3.47
C ALA A 65 36.80 -1.97 3.97
N SER A 66 37.77 -2.87 4.14
CA SER A 66 37.57 -4.16 4.79
C SER A 66 38.32 -4.21 6.13
N PHE A 67 37.64 -4.58 7.22
CA PHE A 67 38.22 -4.60 8.56
C PHE A 67 38.51 -6.04 9.04
N HIS A 68 39.74 -6.27 9.48
CA HIS A 68 40.25 -7.57 9.90
C HIS A 68 41.00 -7.46 11.25
N GLY A 69 41.34 -8.61 11.83
CA GLY A 69 42.15 -8.70 13.03
C GLY A 69 43.19 -9.81 12.93
N GLY A 70 44.22 -9.71 13.77
CA GLY A 70 45.42 -10.56 13.78
C GLY A 70 46.71 -9.83 13.43
N SER A 71 46.65 -8.53 13.15
CA SER A 71 47.79 -7.64 12.84
C SER A 71 47.34 -6.18 13.06
N VAL A 72 48.26 -5.22 13.00
CA VAL A 72 47.94 -3.78 12.95
C VAL A 72 48.64 -3.15 11.75
N VAL A 73 47.94 -3.09 10.62
CA VAL A 73 48.48 -2.58 9.34
C VAL A 73 47.37 -2.21 8.35
N ALA A 74 47.61 -1.20 7.52
CA ALA A 74 46.80 -0.92 6.33
C ALA A 74 47.40 -1.61 5.09
N SER A 75 46.69 -2.60 4.56
CA SER A 75 47.06 -3.37 3.37
C SER A 75 46.33 -2.85 2.13
N TYR A 76 47.08 -2.44 1.10
CA TYR A 76 46.52 -1.87 -0.13
C TYR A 76 46.70 -2.79 -1.36
N PRO A 77 45.87 -2.62 -2.41
CA PRO A 77 45.59 -3.66 -3.41
C PRO A 77 46.73 -4.08 -4.33
N TYR A 78 46.35 -5.06 -5.15
CA TYR A 78 47.12 -6.05 -5.90
C TYR A 78 47.75 -7.05 -4.97
N ASP A 79 46.86 -7.85 -4.37
CA ASP A 79 47.22 -8.84 -3.35
C ASP A 79 47.78 -10.13 -3.96
N SER A 80 47.68 -10.30 -5.29
CA SER A 80 48.24 -11.43 -6.03
C SER A 80 49.42 -11.03 -6.94
N GLY A 81 50.49 -11.84 -7.00
CA GLY A 81 51.66 -11.57 -7.85
C GLY A 81 52.64 -12.74 -7.97
N LYS A 82 53.80 -12.51 -8.60
CA LYS A 82 54.87 -13.52 -8.68
C LYS A 82 55.65 -13.57 -7.36
N GLY A 83 55.26 -14.48 -6.45
CA GLY A 83 55.85 -14.57 -5.11
C GLY A 83 55.44 -13.40 -4.21
N ASN A 84 56.07 -13.29 -3.02
CA ASN A 84 55.80 -12.20 -2.06
C ASN A 84 56.56 -10.91 -2.43
N GLU A 85 56.49 -10.49 -3.69
CA GLU A 85 57.10 -9.24 -4.17
C GLU A 85 56.05 -8.13 -4.29
N TYR A 86 56.48 -6.88 -4.20
CA TYR A 86 55.61 -5.71 -4.38
C TYR A 86 54.86 -5.74 -5.72
N SER A 87 53.52 -5.67 -5.71
CA SER A 87 52.69 -5.64 -6.93
C SER A 87 52.07 -4.25 -7.14
N LYS A 88 52.63 -3.47 -8.07
CA LYS A 88 52.18 -2.10 -8.34
C LYS A 88 50.86 -2.07 -9.13
N SER A 89 49.85 -1.33 -8.64
CA SER A 89 48.61 -1.06 -9.38
C SER A 89 48.71 0.20 -10.26
N PRO A 90 47.82 0.40 -11.27
CA PRO A 90 47.80 1.62 -12.07
C PRO A 90 47.60 2.90 -11.24
N ASP A 91 46.89 2.82 -10.11
CA ASP A 91 46.67 3.92 -9.16
C ASP A 91 47.44 3.72 -7.84
N ASP A 92 48.58 3.02 -7.86
CA ASP A 92 49.34 2.64 -6.67
C ASP A 92 49.65 3.81 -5.74
N ASP A 93 50.05 4.96 -6.29
CA ASP A 93 50.39 6.13 -5.49
C ASP A 93 49.16 6.66 -4.71
N VAL A 94 47.94 6.56 -5.29
CA VAL A 94 46.68 6.89 -4.61
C VAL A 94 46.42 5.90 -3.48
N PHE A 95 46.60 4.60 -3.73
CA PHE A 95 46.40 3.54 -2.73
C PHE A 95 47.39 3.63 -1.56
N VAL A 96 48.67 3.90 -1.85
CA VAL A 96 49.71 4.16 -0.84
C VAL A 96 49.29 5.34 0.03
N GLN A 97 48.80 6.43 -0.58
CA GLN A 97 48.36 7.60 0.17
C GLN A 97 47.09 7.35 0.99
N LEU A 98 46.13 6.59 0.47
CA LEU A 98 44.91 6.17 1.18
C LEU A 98 45.26 5.33 2.42
N ALA A 99 46.12 4.33 2.26
CA ALA A 99 46.61 3.51 3.38
C ALA A 99 47.42 4.34 4.39
N ALA A 100 48.29 5.23 3.92
CA ALA A 100 49.07 6.12 4.77
C ALA A 100 48.19 7.07 5.57
N THR A 101 47.09 7.56 4.99
CA THR A 101 46.15 8.47 5.65
C THR A 101 45.45 7.80 6.82
N TYR A 102 45.04 6.54 6.67
CA TYR A 102 44.51 5.75 7.78
C TYR A 102 45.58 5.48 8.84
N SER A 103 46.75 4.98 8.41
CA SER A 103 47.84 4.64 9.33
C SER A 103 48.27 5.85 10.15
N GLN A 104 48.56 7.00 9.54
CA GLN A 104 49.06 8.20 10.23
C GLN A 104 48.06 8.80 11.22
N ALA A 105 46.76 8.63 10.99
CA ALA A 105 45.71 9.06 11.90
C ALA A 105 45.50 8.07 13.07
N HIS A 106 45.98 6.84 12.92
CA HIS A 106 45.87 5.80 13.93
C HIS A 106 46.96 5.98 15.00
N LEU A 107 46.59 5.76 16.27
CA LEU A 107 47.50 6.03 17.41
C LEU A 107 48.78 5.17 17.38
N THR A 108 48.65 3.91 17.02
CA THR A 108 49.76 2.94 17.11
C THR A 108 50.23 2.32 15.79
N MET A 109 49.38 2.21 14.75
CA MET A 109 49.70 1.61 13.44
C MET A 109 50.97 2.14 12.76
N PRO A 110 51.30 3.45 12.78
CA PRO A 110 52.52 3.97 12.14
C PRO A 110 53.84 3.39 12.65
N LEU A 111 53.83 2.85 13.88
CA LEU A 111 55.01 2.23 14.50
C LEU A 111 55.44 0.98 13.74
N GLY A 112 54.49 0.23 13.18
CA GLY A 112 54.75 -0.90 12.28
C GLY A 112 55.16 -2.20 12.96
N ASN A 113 55.34 -2.19 14.29
CA ASN A 113 55.81 -3.33 15.09
C ASN A 113 54.90 -3.60 16.29
N ASN A 114 53.60 -3.38 16.09
CA ASN A 114 52.58 -3.43 17.13
C ASN A 114 52.29 -4.85 17.62
N CYS A 115 52.42 -5.84 16.74
CA CYS A 115 52.22 -7.25 17.06
C CYS A 115 53.54 -8.04 16.98
N PRO A 116 53.65 -9.20 17.66
CA PRO A 116 54.80 -10.08 17.53
C PRO A 116 55.02 -10.47 16.06
N ASP A 117 56.27 -10.42 15.61
CA ASP A 117 56.71 -10.75 14.23
C ASP A 117 56.31 -9.76 13.11
N ASP A 118 55.55 -8.70 13.42
CA ASP A 118 55.21 -7.65 12.45
C ASP A 118 56.33 -6.60 12.29
N ASN A 119 56.56 -6.18 11.03
CA ASN A 119 57.47 -5.09 10.70
C ASN A 119 57.02 -4.36 9.42
N PHE A 120 55.98 -3.53 9.56
CA PHE A 120 55.41 -2.74 8.47
C PHE A 120 55.88 -1.29 8.53
N ARG A 121 56.76 -0.90 7.62
CA ARG A 121 57.25 0.49 7.59
C ARG A 121 56.09 1.48 7.43
N ASN A 122 55.96 2.41 8.38
CA ASN A 122 54.88 3.40 8.47
C ASN A 122 53.46 2.78 8.62
N GLY A 123 53.35 1.53 9.07
CA GLY A 123 52.06 0.88 9.28
C GLY A 123 51.27 0.55 8.03
N ILE A 124 51.91 0.51 6.86
CA ILE A 124 51.27 0.18 5.58
C ILE A 124 52.03 -0.92 4.86
N THR A 125 51.33 -1.71 4.04
CA THR A 125 51.94 -2.72 3.17
C THR A 125 51.14 -2.91 1.88
N ASN A 126 51.82 -3.27 0.79
CA ASN A 126 51.14 -3.85 -0.38
C ASN A 126 50.74 -5.29 -0.03
N GLY A 127 49.52 -5.71 -0.39
CA GLY A 127 48.99 -7.02 0.01
C GLY A 127 49.88 -8.17 -0.44
N ASN A 128 50.33 -8.20 -1.70
CA ASN A 128 51.19 -9.28 -2.19
C ASN A 128 52.58 -9.30 -1.54
N ASN A 129 53.10 -8.13 -1.14
CA ASN A 129 54.38 -8.03 -0.43
C ASN A 129 54.31 -8.58 1.00
N TRP A 130 53.14 -8.55 1.64
CA TRP A 130 52.94 -9.17 2.94
C TRP A 130 52.74 -10.68 2.80
N TYR A 131 51.70 -11.09 2.07
CA TYR A 131 51.49 -12.47 1.65
C TYR A 131 50.49 -12.53 0.50
N THR A 132 50.73 -13.40 -0.48
CA THR A 132 49.86 -13.54 -1.65
C THR A 132 48.45 -13.98 -1.27
N VAL A 133 47.44 -13.20 -1.67
CA VAL A 133 46.02 -13.51 -1.59
C VAL A 133 45.48 -13.64 -3.02
N LYS A 134 44.95 -14.82 -3.35
CA LYS A 134 44.24 -15.02 -4.61
C LYS A 134 42.73 -14.85 -4.40
N GLY A 135 42.07 -14.14 -5.30
CA GLY A 135 40.64 -13.91 -5.26
C GLY A 135 40.16 -13.08 -4.06
N GLY A 136 40.84 -11.98 -3.76
CA GLY A 136 40.46 -11.03 -2.72
C GLY A 136 39.39 -10.03 -3.17
N MET A 137 38.54 -9.58 -2.24
CA MET A 137 37.51 -8.55 -2.50
C MET A 137 38.12 -7.21 -2.92
N GLN A 138 39.27 -6.88 -2.33
CA GLN A 138 40.00 -5.65 -2.54
C GLN A 138 40.43 -5.45 -4.00
N ASP A 139 40.98 -6.49 -4.62
CA ASP A 139 41.34 -6.48 -6.05
C ASP A 139 40.11 -6.45 -6.94
N PHE A 140 39.04 -7.16 -6.56
CA PHE A 140 37.79 -7.20 -7.32
C PHE A 140 37.13 -5.82 -7.41
N ASN A 141 37.02 -5.11 -6.28
CA ASN A 141 36.44 -3.76 -6.21
C ASN A 141 37.14 -2.81 -7.21
N TYR A 142 38.46 -2.82 -7.24
CA TYR A 142 39.23 -1.94 -8.11
C TYR A 142 39.22 -2.37 -9.58
N LEU A 143 39.14 -3.67 -9.88
CA LEU A 143 39.19 -4.15 -11.28
C LEU A 143 37.85 -4.11 -12.01
N TYR A 144 36.74 -4.33 -11.28
CA TYR A 144 35.42 -4.56 -11.86
C TYR A 144 34.36 -3.52 -11.46
N SER A 145 34.73 -2.53 -10.65
CA SER A 145 33.88 -1.38 -10.32
C SER A 145 34.69 -0.08 -10.34
N ASN A 146 34.05 1.04 -10.00
CA ASN A 146 34.74 2.33 -9.85
C ASN A 146 35.37 2.51 -8.44
N CYS A 147 35.27 1.50 -7.57
CA CYS A 147 35.55 1.60 -6.13
C CYS A 147 37.01 1.31 -5.77
N PHE A 148 37.59 2.14 -4.91
CA PHE A 148 38.91 1.93 -4.31
C PHE A 148 38.76 1.30 -2.93
N GLU A 149 39.38 0.14 -2.69
CA GLU A 149 39.32 -0.54 -1.39
C GLU A 149 40.69 -0.67 -0.71
N VAL A 150 40.73 -0.46 0.60
CA VAL A 150 41.89 -0.73 1.47
C VAL A 150 41.47 -1.68 2.59
N THR A 151 42.31 -2.66 2.90
CA THR A 151 42.10 -3.63 3.97
C THR A 151 42.83 -3.16 5.22
N PHE A 152 42.16 -3.05 6.35
CA PHE A 152 42.75 -2.61 7.61
C PHE A 152 42.70 -3.72 8.65
N GLU A 153 43.87 -4.09 9.16
CA GLU A 153 44.02 -4.98 10.31
C GLU A 153 44.06 -4.11 11.57
N LEU A 154 43.07 -4.28 12.43
CA LEU A 154 42.77 -3.30 13.49
C LEU A 154 43.40 -3.65 14.84
N SER A 155 43.75 -4.92 15.06
CA SER A 155 44.27 -5.38 16.35
C SER A 155 45.07 -6.68 16.21
N CYS A 156 46.04 -6.90 17.09
CA CYS A 156 46.82 -8.14 17.13
C CYS A 156 45.98 -9.38 17.49
N CYS A 157 44.84 -9.18 18.14
CA CYS A 157 44.01 -10.25 18.65
C CYS A 157 42.79 -10.48 17.75
N LYS A 158 42.67 -11.65 17.12
CA LYS A 158 41.51 -11.99 16.27
C LYS A 158 40.18 -12.02 17.03
N TYR A 159 40.23 -12.23 18.34
CA TYR A 159 39.06 -12.27 19.20
C TYR A 159 39.38 -11.58 20.54
N PRO A 160 39.42 -10.23 20.55
CA PRO A 160 39.85 -9.42 21.69
C PRO A 160 38.91 -9.59 22.89
N LEU A 161 39.39 -9.23 24.08
CA LEU A 161 38.54 -9.17 25.28
C LEU A 161 37.56 -8.00 25.16
N ARG A 162 36.33 -8.16 25.67
CA ARG A 162 35.33 -7.09 25.65
C ARG A 162 35.86 -5.77 26.24
N GLU A 163 36.70 -5.85 27.27
CA GLU A 163 37.31 -4.71 27.96
C GLU A 163 38.25 -3.87 27.08
N THR A 164 38.84 -4.46 26.03
CA THR A 164 39.79 -3.75 25.15
C THR A 164 39.11 -3.08 23.96
N LEU A 165 37.83 -3.36 23.70
CA LEU A 165 37.11 -2.83 22.53
C LEU A 165 36.98 -1.31 22.51
N SER A 166 36.83 -0.67 23.68
CA SER A 166 36.80 0.80 23.77
C SER A 166 38.13 1.41 23.32
N GLY A 167 39.25 0.80 23.71
CA GLY A 167 40.59 1.21 23.26
C GLY A 167 40.78 1.01 21.76
N GLU A 168 40.32 -0.11 21.21
CA GLU A 168 40.40 -0.34 19.76
C GLU A 168 39.52 0.63 18.96
N TRP A 169 38.37 1.03 19.51
CA TRP A 169 37.56 2.08 18.90
C TRP A 169 38.27 3.44 18.90
N GLU A 170 38.83 3.85 20.05
CA GLU A 170 39.58 5.10 20.20
C GLU A 170 40.81 5.15 19.28
N ASN A 171 41.48 4.01 19.08
CA ASN A 171 42.61 3.88 18.18
C ASN A 171 42.24 4.13 16.70
N ASN A 172 41.01 3.80 16.30
CA ASN A 172 40.61 3.71 14.88
C ASN A 172 39.65 4.80 14.42
N ILE A 173 38.91 5.46 15.31
CA ILE A 173 37.84 6.40 14.93
C ILE A 173 38.33 7.55 14.04
N GLU A 174 39.42 8.22 14.40
CA GLU A 174 39.97 9.31 13.57
C GLU A 174 40.49 8.81 12.22
N SER A 175 41.08 7.61 12.20
CA SER A 175 41.56 6.96 10.96
C SER A 175 40.43 6.63 10.01
N ILE A 176 39.31 6.11 10.52
CA ILE A 176 38.11 5.83 9.74
C ILE A 176 37.54 7.13 9.16
N LEU A 177 37.45 8.20 9.97
CA LEU A 177 36.97 9.50 9.51
C LEU A 177 37.86 10.07 8.40
N LYS A 178 39.18 10.07 8.59
CA LYS A 178 40.16 10.54 7.59
C LYS A 178 40.11 9.75 6.30
N TYR A 179 39.89 8.44 6.40
CA TYR A 179 39.73 7.59 5.22
C TYR A 179 38.44 7.91 4.48
N VAL A 180 37.30 8.05 5.17
CA VAL A 180 36.02 8.43 4.54
C VAL A 180 36.10 9.82 3.90
N GLU A 181 36.76 10.79 4.53
CA GLU A 181 37.04 12.12 3.96
C GLU A 181 37.79 12.03 2.61
N SER A 182 38.62 11.00 2.43
CA SER A 182 39.40 10.79 1.20
C SER A 182 38.54 10.44 -0.01
N SER A 183 37.26 10.06 0.19
CA SER A 183 36.28 9.90 -0.90
C SER A 183 36.04 11.20 -1.70
N HIS A 184 36.43 12.35 -1.14
CA HIS A 184 36.35 13.65 -1.79
C HIS A 184 37.64 14.03 -2.55
N TRP A 185 38.64 13.17 -2.63
CA TRP A 185 39.84 13.46 -3.43
C TRP A 185 39.58 13.41 -4.94
N GLY A 186 40.44 14.06 -5.70
CA GLY A 186 40.42 14.01 -7.16
C GLY A 186 39.33 14.85 -7.81
N VAL A 187 38.58 14.23 -8.73
CA VAL A 187 37.65 14.92 -9.64
C VAL A 187 36.30 14.24 -9.67
N LYS A 188 35.24 15.04 -9.72
CA LYS A 188 33.87 14.58 -10.00
C LYS A 188 33.23 15.38 -11.11
N GLY A 189 32.21 14.85 -11.74
CA GLY A 189 31.45 15.62 -12.72
C GLY A 189 30.35 14.83 -13.39
N VAL A 190 29.72 15.45 -14.38
CA VAL A 190 28.66 14.83 -15.17
C VAL A 190 28.99 14.90 -16.65
N VAL A 191 28.70 13.83 -17.36
CA VAL A 191 28.80 13.72 -18.82
C VAL A 191 27.40 13.86 -19.42
N SER A 192 27.21 14.89 -20.23
CA SER A 192 25.94 15.15 -20.92
C SER A 192 26.12 15.26 -22.43
N SER A 193 25.04 15.05 -23.17
CA SER A 193 24.93 15.41 -24.59
C SER A 193 24.84 16.94 -24.74
N VAL A 194 25.16 17.45 -25.93
CA VAL A 194 24.85 18.83 -26.34
C VAL A 194 23.37 19.19 -26.21
N THR A 195 22.47 18.20 -26.28
CA THR A 195 21.02 18.35 -26.07
C THR A 195 20.61 18.43 -24.59
N GLY A 196 21.55 18.22 -23.66
CA GLY A 196 21.31 18.22 -22.22
C GLY A 196 21.06 16.84 -21.60
N ASP A 197 20.91 15.79 -22.42
CA ASP A 197 20.69 14.41 -21.94
C ASP A 197 21.90 13.87 -21.17
N ARG A 198 21.68 13.09 -20.10
CA ARG A 198 22.77 12.44 -19.35
C ARG A 198 23.27 11.19 -20.09
N ILE A 199 24.58 10.99 -20.15
CA ILE A 199 25.19 9.86 -20.89
C ILE A 199 25.79 8.85 -19.91
N ALA A 200 25.05 7.77 -19.66
CA ALA A 200 25.50 6.65 -18.82
C ALA A 200 26.55 5.78 -19.52
N GLY A 201 27.42 5.10 -18.74
CA GLY A 201 28.47 4.22 -19.27
C GLY A 201 29.59 4.92 -20.04
N SER A 202 29.73 6.24 -19.94
CA SER A 202 30.84 6.98 -20.54
C SER A 202 32.15 6.60 -19.85
N ILE A 203 33.18 6.24 -20.64
CA ILE A 203 34.51 5.87 -20.16
C ILE A 203 35.29 7.15 -19.86
N ILE A 204 35.74 7.29 -18.61
CA ILE A 204 36.61 8.37 -18.15
C ILE A 204 38.05 7.83 -18.08
N GLN A 205 38.91 8.36 -18.94
CA GLN A 205 40.31 7.96 -19.05
C GLN A 205 41.22 9.11 -18.60
N VAL A 206 42.10 8.83 -17.64
CA VAL A 206 43.13 9.78 -17.21
C VAL A 206 44.44 9.47 -17.96
N GLN A 207 44.98 10.45 -18.68
CA GLN A 207 46.21 10.25 -19.43
C GLN A 207 47.37 9.88 -18.48
N GLY A 208 48.04 8.75 -18.76
CA GLY A 208 49.14 8.23 -17.95
C GLY A 208 48.73 7.22 -16.87
N VAL A 209 47.44 7.04 -16.63
CA VAL A 209 46.92 6.03 -15.70
C VAL A 209 46.20 4.92 -16.48
N ASN A 210 46.69 3.69 -16.37
CA ASN A 210 46.16 2.54 -17.12
C ASN A 210 44.99 1.86 -16.40
N HIS A 211 44.00 2.66 -15.98
CA HIS A 211 42.76 2.18 -15.39
C HIS A 211 41.66 3.24 -15.62
N ASN A 212 40.52 2.79 -16.15
CA ASN A 212 39.41 3.65 -16.55
C ASN A 212 38.25 3.44 -15.58
N ILE A 213 37.46 4.49 -15.35
CA ILE A 213 36.18 4.42 -14.64
C ILE A 213 35.03 4.72 -15.60
N THR A 214 33.80 4.44 -15.18
CA THR A 214 32.60 4.69 -16.01
C THR A 214 31.58 5.57 -15.29
N THR A 215 30.77 6.32 -16.05
CA THR A 215 29.68 7.12 -15.46
C THR A 215 28.48 6.26 -15.08
N ASN A 216 27.80 6.62 -14.00
CA ASN A 216 26.55 5.99 -13.57
C ASN A 216 25.35 6.29 -14.50
N LYS A 217 24.16 5.81 -14.13
CA LYS A 217 22.91 6.02 -14.89
C LYS A 217 22.52 7.48 -15.08
N LEU A 218 22.98 8.37 -14.21
CA LEU A 218 22.75 9.81 -14.27
C LEU A 218 23.88 10.56 -15.01
N GLY A 219 24.83 9.82 -15.60
CA GLY A 219 26.00 10.37 -16.29
C GLY A 219 27.07 10.92 -15.35
N GLU A 220 26.95 10.69 -14.03
CA GLU A 220 27.87 11.19 -13.01
C GLU A 220 29.09 10.27 -12.86
N TYR A 221 30.24 10.84 -12.51
CA TYR A 221 31.45 10.08 -12.24
C TYR A 221 32.27 10.73 -11.10
N TRP A 222 33.06 9.89 -10.41
CA TRP A 222 34.05 10.28 -9.40
C TRP A 222 35.34 9.52 -9.66
N ARG A 223 36.45 10.24 -9.77
CA ARG A 223 37.79 9.70 -10.00
C ARG A 223 38.73 10.20 -8.91
N LEU A 224 39.11 9.33 -7.98
CA LEU A 224 40.13 9.63 -6.98
C LEU A 224 41.47 9.86 -7.67
N LEU A 225 42.10 11.00 -7.37
CA LEU A 225 43.41 11.42 -7.88
C LEU A 225 44.12 12.23 -6.79
N LEU A 226 45.43 12.08 -6.70
CA LEU A 226 46.26 12.94 -5.85
C LEU A 226 46.39 14.35 -6.44
N PRO A 227 46.77 15.36 -5.63
CA PRO A 227 46.96 16.73 -6.12
C PRO A 227 47.98 16.79 -7.27
N GLY A 228 47.59 17.44 -8.37
CA GLY A 228 48.38 17.44 -9.61
C GLY A 228 47.60 17.92 -10.83
N ALA A 229 48.31 18.15 -11.94
CA ALA A 229 47.70 18.51 -13.21
C ALA A 229 47.46 17.24 -14.05
N TYR A 230 46.21 17.02 -14.47
CA TYR A 230 45.79 15.85 -15.24
C TYR A 230 45.09 16.24 -16.54
N THR A 231 45.26 15.38 -17.55
CA THR A 231 44.49 15.42 -18.80
C THR A 231 43.48 14.28 -18.79
N ILE A 232 42.20 14.61 -18.84
CA ILE A 232 41.10 13.65 -18.76
C ILE A 232 40.37 13.61 -20.09
N LYS A 233 40.27 12.41 -20.67
CA LYS A 233 39.56 12.13 -21.91
C LYS A 233 38.29 11.33 -21.59
N VAL A 234 37.15 11.79 -22.09
CA VAL A 234 35.88 11.08 -21.99
C VAL A 234 35.48 10.54 -23.35
N HIS A 235 35.14 9.26 -23.37
CA HIS A 235 34.66 8.55 -24.54
C HIS A 235 33.31 7.89 -24.24
N ALA A 236 32.32 8.13 -25.09
CA ALA A 236 31.04 7.42 -25.06
C ALA A 236 30.72 6.93 -26.47
N PRO A 237 30.27 5.67 -26.65
CA PRO A 237 29.89 5.15 -27.95
C PRO A 237 28.86 6.06 -28.64
N GLY A 238 29.11 6.44 -29.90
CA GLY A 238 28.24 7.34 -30.67
C GLY A 238 28.49 8.85 -30.47
N PHE A 239 29.45 9.22 -29.63
CA PHE A 239 29.81 10.62 -29.37
C PHE A 239 31.27 10.93 -29.71
N LEU A 240 31.55 12.17 -30.09
CA LEU A 240 32.93 12.65 -30.23
C LEU A 240 33.56 12.71 -28.85
N SER A 241 34.72 12.07 -28.70
CA SER A 241 35.46 12.09 -27.44
C SER A 241 35.95 13.50 -27.14
N GLN A 242 35.82 13.94 -25.89
CA GLN A 242 36.29 15.24 -25.45
C GLN A 242 37.45 15.07 -24.48
N THR A 243 38.48 15.91 -24.59
CA THR A 243 39.63 15.91 -23.68
C THR A 243 39.73 17.28 -23.01
N LYS A 244 39.89 17.31 -21.69
CA LYS A 244 40.07 18.53 -20.90
C LYS A 244 41.22 18.36 -19.91
N GLN A 245 41.92 19.46 -19.65
CA GLN A 245 42.94 19.52 -18.61
C GLN A 245 42.34 20.11 -17.33
N LEU A 246 42.77 19.60 -16.18
CA LEU A 246 42.32 20.04 -14.86
C LEU A 246 43.48 19.98 -13.87
N LEU A 247 43.52 20.94 -12.96
CA LEU A 247 44.40 20.93 -11.80
C LEU A 247 43.61 20.45 -10.58
N VAL A 248 43.93 19.27 -10.06
CA VAL A 248 43.41 18.75 -8.79
C VAL A 248 44.20 19.40 -7.66
N LYS A 249 43.50 20.05 -6.74
CA LYS A 249 44.09 20.71 -5.57
C LYS A 249 44.03 19.81 -4.35
N ASP A 250 44.93 20.07 -3.40
CA ASP A 250 44.96 19.36 -2.14
C ASP A 250 43.70 19.61 -1.30
N GLY A 251 43.15 18.54 -0.71
CA GLY A 251 41.96 18.58 0.15
C GLY A 251 40.64 19.01 -0.49
N GLN A 252 40.53 19.16 -1.82
CA GLN A 252 39.29 19.60 -2.49
C GLN A 252 38.94 18.76 -3.72
N THR A 253 37.67 18.35 -3.84
CA THR A 253 37.16 17.73 -5.06
C THR A 253 37.03 18.76 -6.18
N SER A 254 37.72 18.54 -7.28
CA SER A 254 37.59 19.40 -8.47
C SER A 254 36.38 18.97 -9.30
N VAL A 255 35.59 19.90 -9.83
CA VAL A 255 34.42 19.59 -10.65
C VAL A 255 34.74 19.76 -12.13
N LEU A 256 34.54 18.72 -12.94
CA LEU A 256 34.79 18.74 -14.38
C LEU A 256 33.64 18.08 -15.16
N ASN A 257 32.77 18.90 -15.73
CA ASN A 257 31.68 18.40 -16.58
C ASN A 257 32.13 18.26 -18.03
N PHE A 258 31.60 17.26 -18.72
CA PHE A 258 31.82 17.02 -20.14
C PHE A 258 30.51 17.15 -20.90
N THR A 259 30.57 17.76 -22.07
CA THR A 259 29.42 17.88 -22.97
C THR A 259 29.85 17.33 -24.31
N LEU A 260 29.35 16.15 -24.65
CA LEU A 260 29.73 15.43 -25.85
C LEU A 260 28.75 15.74 -26.98
N ALA A 261 29.28 16.13 -28.13
CA ALA A 261 28.50 16.18 -29.36
C ALA A 261 28.36 14.76 -29.92
N LYS A 262 27.20 14.43 -30.47
CA LYS A 262 27.08 13.22 -31.29
C LYS A 262 28.13 13.28 -32.39
N ALA A 263 28.79 12.16 -32.66
CA ALA A 263 29.71 12.07 -33.77
C ALA A 263 28.92 12.12 -35.07
N ASP A 264 28.66 13.34 -35.56
CA ASP A 264 28.27 13.55 -36.94
C ASP A 264 29.35 12.92 -37.81
N LYS A 265 28.93 12.04 -38.70
CA LYS A 265 29.79 11.29 -39.62
C LYS A 265 30.68 12.28 -40.39
N VAL A 266 31.88 12.55 -39.88
CA VAL A 266 32.96 13.15 -40.65
C VAL A 266 33.26 12.16 -41.76
N LYS A 267 32.87 12.56 -42.97
CA LYS A 267 33.20 11.95 -44.25
C LYS A 267 34.73 11.84 -44.39
N VAL A 268 35.33 10.80 -43.84
CA VAL A 268 36.35 10.06 -44.57
C VAL A 268 35.57 9.35 -45.64
N GLU A 269 35.73 9.64 -46.93
CA GLU A 269 35.01 8.91 -47.99
C GLU A 269 35.13 7.40 -47.75
N PRO A 270 34.07 6.68 -47.33
CA PRO A 270 33.83 5.42 -47.99
C PRO A 270 33.12 5.80 -49.29
N VAL A 271 33.37 5.02 -50.32
CA VAL A 271 32.39 4.95 -51.41
C VAL A 271 31.02 4.73 -50.74
N LEU A 272 30.06 5.63 -51.01
CA LEU A 272 28.65 5.36 -50.81
C LEU A 272 28.34 4.15 -51.69
N GLU A 273 28.55 2.95 -51.17
CA GLU A 273 27.56 1.92 -51.42
C GLU A 273 26.36 2.41 -50.64
N GLU A 274 25.34 2.86 -51.37
CA GLU A 274 23.97 2.86 -50.89
C GLU A 274 23.79 1.63 -49.98
N ASP A 275 23.12 1.79 -48.83
CA ASP A 275 22.67 0.66 -48.01
C ASP A 275 21.53 -0.02 -48.79
N ILE A 276 21.88 -0.61 -49.95
CA ILE A 276 20.98 -1.28 -50.87
C ILE A 276 20.64 -2.59 -50.17
N LYS A 277 19.65 -2.54 -49.28
CA LYS A 277 18.92 -3.74 -48.92
C LYS A 277 18.50 -4.39 -50.23
N ASN A 278 18.89 -5.64 -50.41
CA ASN A 278 18.45 -6.38 -51.59
C ASN A 278 16.92 -6.48 -51.60
N GLU A 279 16.34 -6.96 -52.70
CA GLU A 279 14.88 -7.12 -52.84
C GLU A 279 14.21 -8.00 -51.76
N TYR A 280 15.01 -8.70 -50.94
CA TYR A 280 14.59 -9.57 -49.84
C TYR A 280 14.78 -8.93 -48.45
N GLY A 281 15.37 -7.73 -48.35
CA GLY A 281 15.53 -6.96 -47.13
C GLY A 281 16.83 -7.21 -46.34
N PHE A 282 17.85 -7.81 -46.96
CA PHE A 282 19.14 -8.10 -46.32
C PHE A 282 20.23 -7.15 -46.81
N HIS A 283 21.23 -6.91 -45.94
CA HIS A 283 22.43 -6.13 -46.24
C HIS A 283 23.50 -6.95 -46.95
N HIS A 284 23.43 -8.29 -46.81
CA HIS A 284 24.33 -9.22 -47.47
C HIS A 284 23.59 -10.14 -48.45
N VAL A 285 24.33 -10.76 -49.37
CA VAL A 285 23.76 -11.71 -50.33
C VAL A 285 23.40 -13.01 -49.60
N VAL A 286 22.11 -13.21 -49.34
CA VAL A 286 21.58 -14.44 -48.74
C VAL A 286 21.40 -15.53 -49.80
N LYS A 287 21.94 -16.72 -49.54
CA LYS A 287 21.76 -17.90 -50.39
C LYS A 287 20.55 -18.70 -49.94
N PHE A 288 19.46 -18.61 -50.70
CA PHE A 288 18.27 -19.43 -50.49
C PHE A 288 18.53 -20.87 -50.95
N ARG A 289 18.56 -21.80 -50.00
CA ARG A 289 18.78 -23.24 -50.22
C ARG A 289 18.17 -24.04 -49.07
N HIS A 290 17.98 -25.33 -49.30
CA HIS A 290 17.62 -26.27 -48.24
C HIS A 290 18.85 -26.62 -47.39
N HIS A 291 18.69 -26.61 -46.07
CA HIS A 291 19.76 -26.93 -45.13
C HIS A 291 19.51 -28.28 -44.49
N ASN A 292 20.33 -29.28 -44.78
CA ASN A 292 20.34 -30.53 -44.00
C ASN A 292 20.79 -30.30 -42.55
N TYR A 293 20.69 -31.29 -41.68
CA TYR A 293 20.94 -31.13 -40.24
C TYR A 293 22.31 -30.53 -39.95
N VAL A 294 23.35 -31.01 -40.63
CA VAL A 294 24.73 -30.49 -40.46
C VAL A 294 24.83 -29.04 -40.93
N GLN A 295 24.22 -28.71 -42.07
CA GLN A 295 24.23 -27.36 -42.62
C GLN A 295 23.39 -26.38 -41.79
N MET A 296 22.23 -26.81 -41.29
CA MET A 296 21.36 -26.03 -40.39
C MET A 296 22.09 -25.76 -39.07
N THR A 297 22.71 -26.78 -38.48
CA THR A 297 23.49 -26.64 -37.25
C THR A 297 24.62 -25.63 -37.44
N LYS A 298 25.34 -25.75 -38.57
CA LYS A 298 26.39 -24.79 -38.91
C LYS A 298 25.85 -23.38 -39.08
N GLU A 299 24.74 -23.19 -39.79
CA GLU A 299 24.13 -21.87 -40.00
C GLU A 299 23.73 -21.21 -38.67
N LEU A 300 23.10 -21.96 -37.76
CA LEU A 300 22.73 -21.47 -36.43
C LEU A 300 23.95 -21.11 -35.57
N GLN A 301 25.01 -21.92 -35.64
CA GLN A 301 26.27 -21.64 -34.95
C GLN A 301 26.97 -20.41 -35.53
N ASP A 302 26.95 -20.24 -36.84
CA ASP A 302 27.56 -19.10 -37.52
C ASP A 302 26.80 -17.81 -37.16
N ILE A 303 25.45 -17.80 -37.21
CA ILE A 303 24.63 -16.66 -36.74
C ILE A 303 24.93 -16.35 -35.28
N SER A 304 25.01 -17.36 -34.40
CA SER A 304 25.27 -17.12 -32.97
C SER A 304 26.67 -16.57 -32.70
N LYS A 305 27.67 -16.92 -33.52
CA LYS A 305 29.03 -16.38 -33.44
C LYS A 305 29.16 -14.98 -34.04
N GLU A 306 28.40 -14.68 -35.09
CA GLU A 306 28.38 -13.36 -35.74
C GLU A 306 27.66 -12.32 -34.86
N TYR A 307 26.60 -12.73 -34.14
CA TYR A 307 25.74 -11.85 -33.35
C TYR A 307 25.63 -12.28 -31.86
N PRO A 308 26.75 -12.44 -31.13
CA PRO A 308 26.74 -13.03 -29.78
C PRO A 308 26.03 -12.16 -28.74
N ASN A 309 25.99 -10.83 -28.94
CA ASN A 309 25.39 -9.90 -27.99
C ASN A 309 23.86 -9.98 -27.91
N ILE A 310 23.22 -10.48 -28.98
CA ILE A 310 21.77 -10.53 -29.09
C ILE A 310 21.24 -11.95 -29.33
N THR A 311 22.12 -12.95 -29.42
CA THR A 311 21.72 -14.33 -29.66
C THR A 311 22.30 -15.32 -28.67
N ARG A 312 21.58 -16.43 -28.45
CA ARG A 312 22.09 -17.60 -27.73
C ARG A 312 21.56 -18.87 -28.35
N LEU A 313 22.48 -19.71 -28.82
CA LEU A 313 22.15 -21.05 -29.30
C LEU A 313 22.16 -22.04 -28.15
N TYR A 314 21.08 -22.82 -28.00
CA TYR A 314 20.99 -23.89 -27.02
C TYR A 314 20.19 -25.07 -27.57
N THR A 315 20.11 -26.15 -26.81
CA THR A 315 19.30 -27.32 -27.16
C THR A 315 18.25 -27.62 -26.09
N ILE A 316 17.07 -28.07 -26.53
CA ILE A 316 15.97 -28.48 -25.63
C ILE A 316 15.89 -30.00 -25.42
N GLY A 317 16.72 -30.77 -26.13
CA GLY A 317 16.67 -32.22 -26.12
C GLY A 317 17.28 -32.82 -27.39
N LYS A 318 17.12 -34.13 -27.56
CA LYS A 318 17.61 -34.85 -28.74
C LYS A 318 16.47 -35.61 -29.42
N SER A 319 16.56 -35.78 -30.73
CA SER A 319 15.70 -36.70 -31.48
C SER A 319 15.97 -38.15 -31.14
N VAL A 320 15.12 -39.06 -31.63
CA VAL A 320 15.31 -40.52 -31.51
C VAL A 320 16.69 -40.99 -32.00
N ARG A 321 17.22 -40.40 -33.08
CA ARG A 321 18.57 -40.71 -33.60
C ARG A 321 19.69 -39.87 -32.97
N GLY A 322 19.41 -39.18 -31.86
CA GLY A 322 20.42 -38.44 -31.08
C GLY A 322 20.80 -37.07 -31.64
N ARG A 323 20.03 -36.51 -32.60
CA ARG A 323 20.27 -35.17 -33.14
C ARG A 323 19.76 -34.11 -32.17
N ASP A 324 20.57 -33.12 -31.84
CA ASP A 324 20.18 -31.99 -31.00
C ASP A 324 19.04 -31.19 -31.62
N LEU A 325 18.03 -30.89 -30.81
CA LEU A 325 16.92 -30.00 -31.14
C LEU A 325 17.36 -28.57 -30.79
N PHE A 326 17.92 -27.88 -31.78
CA PHE A 326 18.52 -26.55 -31.60
C PHE A 326 17.48 -25.43 -31.57
N VAL A 327 17.61 -24.54 -30.58
CA VAL A 327 16.85 -23.30 -30.47
C VAL A 327 17.81 -22.12 -30.51
N LEU A 328 17.54 -21.17 -31.40
CA LEU A 328 18.23 -19.88 -31.41
C LEU A 328 17.35 -18.86 -30.70
N GLU A 329 17.84 -18.41 -29.54
CA GLU A 329 17.30 -17.30 -28.79
C GLU A 329 17.78 -15.98 -29.41
N ILE A 330 16.88 -14.99 -29.56
CA ILE A 330 17.20 -13.64 -30.03
C ILE A 330 16.54 -12.62 -29.09
N ALA A 331 17.35 -11.82 -28.40
CA ALA A 331 16.89 -10.79 -27.45
C ALA A 331 18.02 -9.78 -27.14
N GLU A 332 17.66 -8.60 -26.63
CA GLU A 332 18.65 -7.60 -26.16
C GLU A 332 19.61 -8.13 -25.09
N LYS A 333 19.15 -9.07 -24.25
CA LYS A 333 19.99 -9.76 -23.25
C LYS A 333 19.69 -11.26 -23.30
N PRO A 334 20.39 -12.02 -24.13
CA PRO A 334 20.13 -13.44 -24.24
C PRO A 334 20.59 -14.19 -22.98
N GLY A 335 19.95 -15.31 -22.67
CA GLY A 335 20.24 -16.17 -21.52
C GLY A 335 19.36 -15.94 -20.29
N VAL A 336 18.83 -14.73 -20.10
CA VAL A 336 18.11 -14.34 -18.88
C VAL A 336 16.71 -13.82 -19.20
N HIS A 337 15.71 -14.32 -18.46
CA HIS A 337 14.37 -13.75 -18.51
C HIS A 337 14.38 -12.38 -17.83
N ILE A 338 13.85 -11.35 -18.51
CA ILE A 338 13.70 -10.01 -17.93
C ILE A 338 12.25 -9.84 -17.52
N PRO A 339 11.95 -9.59 -16.23
CA PRO A 339 10.58 -9.49 -15.76
C PRO A 339 9.75 -8.46 -16.55
N GLY A 340 8.56 -8.85 -16.98
CA GLY A 340 7.65 -8.03 -17.79
C GLY A 340 7.97 -7.95 -19.29
N LYS A 341 9.09 -8.54 -19.76
CA LYS A 341 9.34 -8.80 -21.20
C LYS A 341 8.79 -10.19 -21.57
N PRO A 342 7.84 -10.29 -22.53
CA PRO A 342 7.23 -11.56 -22.87
C PRO A 342 8.19 -12.47 -23.64
N GLU A 343 8.00 -13.79 -23.47
CA GLU A 343 8.69 -14.84 -24.21
C GLU A 343 7.80 -15.30 -25.39
N VAL A 344 8.38 -15.37 -26.59
CA VAL A 344 7.70 -15.81 -27.82
C VAL A 344 8.49 -16.92 -28.47
N LYS A 345 7.80 -17.89 -29.08
CA LYS A 345 8.47 -18.95 -29.84
C LYS A 345 7.88 -19.20 -31.22
N TYR A 346 8.75 -19.58 -32.16
CA TYR A 346 8.34 -20.26 -33.38
C TYR A 346 8.93 -21.66 -33.40
N VAL A 347 8.10 -22.64 -33.76
CA VAL A 347 8.50 -24.03 -33.97
C VAL A 347 8.24 -24.39 -35.42
N ALA A 348 9.14 -25.13 -36.06
CA ALA A 348 8.93 -25.57 -37.43
C ALA A 348 9.34 -27.02 -37.63
N ASN A 349 8.88 -27.57 -38.76
CA ASN A 349 9.35 -28.85 -39.29
C ASN A 349 9.19 -29.98 -38.25
N MET A 350 8.05 -29.97 -37.55
CA MET A 350 7.62 -31.08 -36.70
C MET A 350 7.20 -32.30 -37.53
N HIS A 351 6.73 -32.06 -38.75
CA HIS A 351 6.77 -33.05 -39.82
C HIS A 351 8.01 -32.80 -40.67
N GLY A 352 8.86 -33.83 -40.82
CA GLY A 352 10.16 -33.67 -41.45
C GLY A 352 10.10 -33.24 -42.92
N ASN A 353 9.08 -33.67 -43.66
CA ASN A 353 8.89 -33.30 -45.07
C ASN A 353 8.20 -31.95 -45.29
N GLU A 354 7.79 -31.25 -44.22
CA GLU A 354 7.18 -29.92 -44.29
C GLU A 354 8.28 -28.87 -44.05
N VAL A 355 8.99 -28.52 -45.12
CA VAL A 355 10.33 -27.90 -45.06
C VAL A 355 10.31 -26.38 -45.05
N VAL A 356 9.27 -25.75 -45.59
CA VAL A 356 9.22 -24.28 -45.73
C VAL A 356 9.44 -23.59 -44.38
N GLY A 357 8.77 -24.04 -43.32
CA GLY A 357 8.92 -23.46 -41.99
C GLY A 357 10.37 -23.49 -41.47
N ARG A 358 11.09 -24.59 -41.71
CA ARG A 358 12.51 -24.74 -41.31
C ARG A 358 13.36 -23.64 -41.90
N GLU A 359 13.25 -23.45 -43.21
CA GLU A 359 14.04 -22.45 -43.92
C GLU A 359 13.58 -21.03 -43.57
N MET A 360 12.27 -20.79 -43.39
CA MET A 360 11.76 -19.48 -42.98
C MET A 360 12.30 -19.05 -41.61
N LEU A 361 12.46 -19.97 -40.65
CA LEU A 361 13.02 -19.64 -39.34
C LEU A 361 14.52 -19.37 -39.39
N LEU A 362 15.28 -20.08 -40.22
CA LEU A 362 16.71 -19.77 -40.44
C LEU A 362 16.90 -18.39 -41.08
N ILE A 363 16.07 -18.08 -42.09
CA ILE A 363 16.11 -16.80 -42.79
C ILE A 363 15.63 -15.66 -41.88
N LEU A 364 14.59 -15.88 -41.08
CA LEU A 364 14.11 -14.93 -40.08
C LEU A 364 15.18 -14.63 -39.01
N ALA A 365 15.87 -15.66 -38.52
CA ALA A 365 16.96 -15.49 -37.56
C ALA A 365 18.03 -14.54 -38.10
N ARG A 366 18.50 -14.78 -39.33
CA ARG A 366 19.48 -13.93 -40.00
C ARG A 366 18.91 -12.52 -40.24
N TYR A 367 17.64 -12.41 -40.64
CA TYR A 367 16.99 -11.11 -40.89
C TYR A 367 16.93 -10.25 -39.64
N LEU A 368 16.51 -10.82 -38.50
CA LEU A 368 16.43 -10.12 -37.22
C LEU A 368 17.82 -9.67 -36.75
N CYS A 369 18.85 -10.49 -36.94
CA CYS A 369 20.22 -10.18 -36.53
C CYS A 369 20.86 -9.10 -37.43
N GLU A 370 20.78 -9.24 -38.76
CA GLU A 370 21.36 -8.27 -39.71
C GLU A 370 20.69 -6.89 -39.62
N ASN A 371 19.38 -6.86 -39.36
CA ASN A 371 18.63 -5.60 -39.28
C ASN A 371 18.62 -5.00 -37.85
N TYR A 372 19.17 -5.66 -36.83
CA TYR A 372 19.25 -5.11 -35.48
C TYR A 372 20.20 -3.90 -35.45
N GLY A 373 19.71 -2.78 -34.93
CA GLY A 373 20.43 -1.50 -34.87
C GLY A 373 20.35 -0.65 -36.15
N SER A 374 19.96 -1.22 -37.29
CA SER A 374 19.76 -0.49 -38.56
C SER A 374 18.28 -0.26 -38.89
N ASP A 375 17.41 -1.23 -38.61
CA ASP A 375 15.96 -1.13 -38.79
C ASP A 375 15.25 -0.91 -37.45
N GLU A 376 14.47 0.16 -37.34
CA GLU A 376 13.82 0.56 -36.08
C GLU A 376 12.79 -0.48 -35.60
N ARG A 377 12.01 -1.05 -36.51
CA ARG A 377 10.99 -2.06 -36.19
C ARG A 377 11.63 -3.34 -35.67
N VAL A 378 12.65 -3.86 -36.37
CA VAL A 378 13.39 -5.05 -35.93
C VAL A 378 14.11 -4.79 -34.60
N THR A 379 14.73 -3.62 -34.46
CA THR A 379 15.39 -3.25 -33.20
C THR A 379 14.42 -3.22 -32.03
N HIS A 380 13.21 -2.71 -32.24
CA HIS A 380 12.16 -2.75 -31.23
C HIS A 380 11.76 -4.19 -30.89
N ILE A 381 11.49 -5.04 -31.88
CA ILE A 381 11.16 -6.46 -31.65
C ILE A 381 12.23 -7.14 -30.77
N VAL A 382 13.50 -7.02 -31.12
CA VAL A 382 14.60 -7.66 -30.35
C VAL A 382 14.73 -7.08 -28.92
N LYS A 383 14.36 -5.81 -28.72
CA LYS A 383 14.40 -5.16 -27.40
C LYS A 383 13.18 -5.42 -26.53
N SER A 384 12.00 -5.53 -27.12
CA SER A 384 10.72 -5.54 -26.40
C SER A 384 10.29 -6.93 -25.94
N MET A 385 10.74 -7.98 -26.62
CA MET A 385 10.42 -9.38 -26.32
C MET A 385 11.68 -10.25 -26.38
N ARG A 386 11.53 -11.52 -26.01
CA ARG A 386 12.57 -12.54 -26.17
C ARG A 386 12.04 -13.65 -27.07
N THR A 387 12.69 -13.80 -28.22
CA THR A 387 12.22 -14.65 -29.32
C THR A 387 13.03 -15.93 -29.37
N HIS A 388 12.35 -17.06 -29.42
CA HIS A 388 12.98 -18.38 -29.51
C HIS A 388 12.59 -19.08 -30.81
N LEU A 389 13.57 -19.40 -31.64
CA LEU A 389 13.33 -20.04 -32.93
C LEU A 389 13.83 -21.48 -32.90
N LEU A 390 12.93 -22.45 -33.10
CA LEU A 390 13.23 -23.88 -33.25
C LEU A 390 12.98 -24.29 -34.71
N PRO A 391 14.02 -24.27 -35.59
CA PRO A 391 13.83 -24.52 -37.02
C PRO A 391 13.41 -25.95 -37.36
N SER A 392 13.76 -26.94 -36.54
CA SER A 392 13.40 -28.34 -36.80
C SER A 392 13.18 -29.11 -35.50
N LEU A 393 11.91 -29.40 -35.22
CA LEU A 393 11.52 -30.32 -34.14
C LEU A 393 11.72 -31.78 -34.55
N ASN A 394 11.56 -32.13 -35.84
CA ASN A 394 11.78 -33.47 -36.37
C ASN A 394 12.93 -33.51 -37.39
N PRO A 395 14.19 -33.32 -36.93
CA PRO A 395 15.34 -33.40 -37.83
C PRO A 395 15.56 -34.81 -38.38
N ASP A 396 15.03 -35.85 -37.73
CA ASP A 396 15.16 -37.23 -38.21
C ASP A 396 14.29 -37.50 -39.44
N GLY A 397 13.05 -37.02 -39.42
CA GLY A 397 12.13 -37.09 -40.55
C GLY A 397 12.65 -36.29 -41.75
N TYR A 398 13.19 -35.08 -41.51
CA TYR A 398 13.72 -34.24 -42.58
C TYR A 398 14.79 -34.95 -43.43
N GLU A 399 15.70 -35.67 -42.76
CA GLU A 399 16.86 -36.30 -43.41
C GLU A 399 16.48 -37.49 -44.31
N VAL A 400 15.24 -37.97 -44.23
CA VAL A 400 14.70 -39.01 -45.12
C VAL A 400 13.67 -38.46 -46.11
N SER A 401 13.38 -37.15 -46.07
CA SER A 401 12.49 -36.47 -47.00
C SER A 401 13.21 -36.06 -48.29
N HIS A 402 12.43 -35.78 -49.34
CA HIS A 402 12.97 -35.51 -50.68
C HIS A 402 12.46 -34.19 -51.26
N GLU A 403 13.37 -33.39 -51.82
CA GLU A 403 13.04 -32.14 -52.49
C GLU A 403 12.10 -32.38 -53.69
N GLY A 404 11.09 -31.53 -53.84
CA GLY A 404 10.06 -31.64 -54.85
C GLY A 404 8.81 -32.39 -54.39
N ASP A 405 8.81 -32.96 -53.18
CA ASP A 405 7.62 -33.60 -52.60
C ASP A 405 6.48 -32.58 -52.43
N TYR A 406 5.38 -32.83 -53.13
CA TYR A 406 4.19 -31.98 -53.06
C TYR A 406 3.29 -32.34 -51.88
N ASN A 407 2.97 -33.63 -51.71
CA ASN A 407 1.95 -34.11 -50.79
C ASN A 407 2.26 -35.46 -50.11
N GLY A 408 3.47 -35.99 -50.28
CA GLY A 408 3.93 -37.26 -49.75
C GLY A 408 3.94 -37.33 -48.23
N LEU A 409 4.27 -38.53 -47.75
CA LEU A 409 4.35 -38.88 -46.32
C LEU A 409 5.76 -39.28 -45.88
N ASP A 410 6.71 -39.42 -46.83
CA ASP A 410 8.06 -39.87 -46.56
C ASP A 410 8.83 -38.83 -45.72
N GLY A 411 9.18 -39.21 -44.50
CA GLY A 411 9.81 -38.32 -43.52
C GLY A 411 8.86 -37.39 -42.76
N ARG A 412 7.53 -37.58 -42.89
CA ARG A 412 6.55 -36.87 -42.05
C ARG A 412 6.72 -37.22 -40.57
N ASN A 413 6.72 -38.51 -40.23
CA ASN A 413 6.80 -38.99 -38.86
C ASN A 413 8.24 -38.90 -38.29
N ASN A 414 8.40 -39.06 -36.98
CA ASN A 414 9.74 -39.17 -36.38
C ASN A 414 10.40 -40.53 -36.69
N ALA A 415 11.62 -40.79 -36.19
CA ALA A 415 12.34 -42.03 -36.53
C ALA A 415 11.68 -43.33 -36.04
N ASN A 416 10.77 -43.25 -35.06
CA ASN A 416 9.94 -44.38 -34.59
C ASN A 416 8.62 -44.51 -35.38
N ASN A 417 8.46 -43.74 -36.45
CA ASN A 417 7.26 -43.68 -37.27
C ASN A 417 6.00 -43.24 -36.50
N ILE A 418 6.16 -42.32 -35.54
CA ILE A 418 5.07 -41.66 -34.81
C ILE A 418 4.89 -40.24 -35.34
N ASP A 419 3.63 -39.83 -35.56
CA ASP A 419 3.28 -38.45 -35.91
C ASP A 419 3.39 -37.57 -34.65
N LEU A 420 4.36 -36.65 -34.61
CA LEU A 420 4.59 -35.79 -33.46
C LEU A 420 3.40 -34.87 -33.17
N ASN A 421 2.60 -34.50 -34.18
CA ASN A 421 1.39 -33.70 -34.01
C ASN A 421 0.15 -34.55 -33.69
N ARG A 422 0.35 -35.81 -33.26
CA ARG A 422 -0.65 -36.70 -32.64
C ARG A 422 -0.18 -37.27 -31.30
N ASN A 423 0.98 -36.83 -30.82
CA ASN A 423 1.71 -37.46 -29.72
C ASN A 423 1.61 -36.70 -28.39
N PHE A 424 1.06 -35.47 -28.38
CA PHE A 424 0.83 -34.71 -27.16
C PHE A 424 -0.39 -35.24 -26.39
N PRO A 425 -0.40 -35.11 -25.05
CA PRO A 425 -1.60 -35.37 -24.25
C PRO A 425 -2.80 -34.56 -24.74
N ASP A 426 -3.95 -35.21 -24.88
CA ASP A 426 -5.17 -34.61 -25.42
C ASP A 426 -6.26 -34.50 -24.35
N GLN A 427 -7.03 -33.42 -24.39
CA GLN A 427 -8.12 -33.15 -23.41
C GLN A 427 -9.28 -34.14 -23.47
N TYR A 428 -9.44 -34.90 -24.57
CA TYR A 428 -10.54 -35.84 -24.78
C TYR A 428 -10.13 -37.32 -24.66
N GLY A 429 -8.84 -37.61 -24.41
CA GLY A 429 -8.38 -38.93 -24.03
C GLY A 429 -7.05 -39.37 -24.65
N VAL A 430 -6.75 -40.65 -24.47
CA VAL A 430 -5.49 -41.26 -24.91
C VAL A 430 -5.72 -42.03 -26.22
N SER A 431 -4.91 -41.71 -27.23
CA SER A 431 -4.82 -42.37 -28.53
C SER A 431 -3.64 -43.35 -28.57
N LYS A 432 -3.49 -44.08 -29.67
CA LYS A 432 -2.32 -44.95 -29.90
C LYS A 432 -1.02 -44.15 -29.88
N ASP A 433 -1.04 -42.96 -30.49
CA ASP A 433 0.17 -42.18 -30.71
C ASP A 433 0.53 -41.37 -29.47
N ASN A 434 -0.41 -40.80 -28.71
CA ASN A 434 -0.09 -40.01 -27.50
C ASN A 434 0.01 -40.81 -26.19
N ARG A 435 -0.09 -42.14 -26.23
CA ARG A 435 0.08 -42.97 -25.03
C ARG A 435 1.52 -42.93 -24.50
N ILE A 436 2.50 -42.76 -25.38
CA ILE A 436 3.93 -42.70 -25.05
C ILE A 436 4.54 -41.52 -25.79
N GLN A 437 4.91 -40.48 -25.04
CA GLN A 437 5.56 -39.29 -25.60
C GLN A 437 6.91 -39.67 -26.22
N GLN A 438 7.14 -39.19 -27.43
CA GLN A 438 8.41 -39.29 -28.13
C GLN A 438 9.42 -38.28 -27.54
N PRO A 439 10.73 -38.50 -27.68
CA PRO A 439 11.73 -37.61 -27.08
C PRO A 439 11.62 -36.17 -27.62
N GLU A 440 11.20 -35.99 -28.87
CA GLU A 440 10.92 -34.66 -29.44
C GLU A 440 9.72 -33.97 -28.75
N THR A 441 8.65 -34.72 -28.49
CA THR A 441 7.45 -34.23 -27.80
C THR A 441 7.74 -33.89 -26.34
N GLU A 442 8.45 -34.77 -25.64
CA GLU A 442 8.87 -34.55 -24.25
C GLU A 442 9.77 -33.32 -24.13
N ALA A 443 10.67 -33.09 -25.10
CA ALA A 443 11.50 -31.89 -25.16
C ALA A 443 10.65 -30.61 -25.23
N ILE A 444 9.58 -30.58 -26.02
CA ILE A 444 8.65 -29.43 -26.07
C ILE A 444 7.90 -29.26 -24.74
N MET A 445 7.38 -30.35 -24.15
CA MET A 445 6.67 -30.30 -22.88
C MET A 445 7.56 -29.71 -21.77
N ASN A 446 8.81 -30.19 -21.66
CA ASN A 446 9.78 -29.68 -20.69
C ASN A 446 10.18 -28.23 -21.00
N TRP A 447 10.26 -27.86 -22.28
CA TRP A 447 10.61 -26.49 -22.68
C TRP A 447 9.52 -25.48 -22.31
N LEU A 448 8.24 -25.88 -22.40
CA LEU A 448 7.10 -25.06 -21.96
C LEU A 448 7.08 -24.79 -20.46
N GLU A 449 7.65 -25.67 -19.64
CA GLU A 449 7.79 -25.44 -18.18
C GLU A 449 8.97 -24.51 -17.84
N GLN A 450 9.98 -24.46 -18.70
CA GLN A 450 11.20 -23.68 -18.45
C GLN A 450 10.99 -22.19 -18.65
N TYR A 451 10.19 -21.79 -19.63
CA TYR A 451 10.01 -20.39 -20.03
C TYR A 451 8.53 -19.99 -20.01
N PRO A 452 8.19 -18.75 -19.59
CA PRO A 452 6.82 -18.26 -19.60
C PRO A 452 6.37 -17.83 -21.01
N PHE A 453 6.31 -18.79 -21.94
CA PHE A 453 5.84 -18.51 -23.31
C PHE A 453 4.42 -17.92 -23.32
N VAL A 454 4.27 -16.79 -23.99
CA VAL A 454 3.00 -16.05 -24.10
C VAL A 454 2.34 -16.32 -25.45
N LEU A 455 3.12 -16.24 -26.52
CA LEU A 455 2.66 -16.41 -27.90
C LEU A 455 3.56 -17.40 -28.64
N SER A 456 2.95 -18.18 -29.53
CA SER A 456 3.66 -19.14 -30.36
C SER A 456 3.00 -19.36 -31.71
N ALA A 457 3.77 -19.80 -32.69
CA ALA A 457 3.19 -20.53 -33.79
C ALA A 457 4.08 -21.70 -34.25
N ASN A 458 3.44 -22.78 -34.66
CA ASN A 458 4.08 -23.93 -35.26
C ASN A 458 3.85 -23.91 -36.79
N LEU A 459 4.92 -24.10 -37.57
CA LEU A 459 4.93 -23.88 -39.02
C LEU A 459 4.90 -25.21 -39.78
N HIS A 460 3.93 -25.32 -40.67
CA HIS A 460 3.57 -26.52 -41.45
C HIS A 460 3.55 -26.27 -42.96
N GLY A 461 3.37 -27.34 -43.72
CA GLY A 461 3.16 -27.31 -45.17
C GLY A 461 2.18 -28.38 -45.64
N GLY A 462 1.49 -28.09 -46.74
CA GLY A 462 0.45 -28.95 -47.31
C GLY A 462 -0.86 -28.18 -47.57
N ALA A 463 -1.06 -27.05 -46.89
CA ALA A 463 -2.14 -26.10 -47.16
C ALA A 463 -1.62 -24.65 -47.14
N LEU A 464 -2.50 -23.67 -47.36
CA LEU A 464 -2.19 -22.25 -47.17
C LEU A 464 -3.28 -21.60 -46.30
N VAL A 465 -3.12 -21.68 -44.98
CA VAL A 465 -4.12 -21.27 -43.98
C VAL A 465 -3.49 -21.06 -42.60
N ALA A 466 -4.01 -20.10 -41.83
CA ALA A 466 -3.75 -20.00 -40.40
C ALA A 466 -4.81 -20.77 -39.60
N ASN A 467 -4.42 -21.89 -39.03
CA ASN A 467 -5.25 -22.78 -38.23
C ASN A 467 -5.19 -22.38 -36.74
N TYR A 468 -6.33 -22.35 -36.07
CA TYR A 468 -6.45 -21.95 -34.66
C TYR A 468 -7.26 -22.93 -33.80
N PRO A 469 -7.01 -22.96 -32.47
CA PRO A 469 -7.68 -23.88 -31.54
C PRO A 469 -9.21 -23.79 -31.49
N TYR A 470 -9.89 -24.87 -31.11
CA TYR A 470 -9.32 -26.20 -30.84
C TYR A 470 -9.19 -27.05 -32.11
N ASP A 471 -8.22 -27.96 -32.08
CA ASP A 471 -7.91 -28.93 -33.14
C ASP A 471 -8.73 -30.22 -33.04
N ASN A 472 -9.21 -30.57 -31.83
CA ASN A 472 -9.99 -31.78 -31.58
C ASN A 472 -11.43 -31.46 -31.15
N VAL A 473 -12.32 -32.46 -31.15
CA VAL A 473 -13.71 -32.37 -30.65
C VAL A 473 -13.98 -33.43 -29.58
N PRO A 474 -14.96 -33.21 -28.67
CA PRO A 474 -15.41 -34.27 -27.78
C PRO A 474 -15.84 -35.54 -28.54
N PRO A 475 -15.62 -36.76 -28.01
CA PRO A 475 -15.80 -38.01 -28.75
C PRO A 475 -17.22 -38.27 -29.30
N HIS A 476 -18.22 -37.58 -28.76
CA HIS A 476 -19.63 -37.71 -29.14
C HIS A 476 -20.08 -36.66 -30.17
N TRP A 477 -19.20 -35.76 -30.59
CA TRP A 477 -19.49 -34.75 -31.63
C TRP A 477 -19.17 -35.29 -33.01
N SER A 478 -19.87 -34.76 -34.02
CA SER A 478 -19.54 -35.03 -35.42
C SER A 478 -18.10 -34.56 -35.72
N PRO A 479 -17.30 -35.36 -36.44
CA PRO A 479 -16.04 -34.87 -36.98
C PRO A 479 -16.33 -33.70 -37.93
N GLN A 480 -15.44 -32.70 -37.98
CA GLN A 480 -15.57 -31.46 -38.78
C GLN A 480 -16.58 -30.42 -38.23
N LYS A 481 -16.82 -30.42 -36.92
CA LYS A 481 -17.57 -29.36 -36.24
C LYS A 481 -16.61 -28.37 -35.59
N GLU A 482 -16.90 -27.07 -35.69
CA GLU A 482 -16.16 -26.04 -34.96
C GLU A 482 -16.15 -26.31 -33.45
N ASN A 483 -14.96 -26.30 -32.86
CA ASN A 483 -14.76 -26.36 -31.42
C ASN A 483 -14.10 -25.07 -30.91
N ILE A 484 -14.92 -24.23 -30.28
CA ILE A 484 -14.58 -22.86 -29.92
C ILE A 484 -13.88 -22.85 -28.57
N SER A 485 -12.65 -22.30 -28.52
CA SER A 485 -11.92 -22.10 -27.27
C SER A 485 -12.45 -20.88 -26.48
N PRO A 486 -12.23 -20.81 -25.15
CA PRO A 486 -12.59 -19.64 -24.35
C PRO A 486 -12.02 -18.32 -24.88
N ASP A 487 -10.85 -18.36 -25.52
CA ASP A 487 -10.16 -17.21 -26.12
C ASP A 487 -10.35 -17.11 -27.64
N SER A 488 -11.41 -17.70 -28.21
CA SER A 488 -11.65 -17.74 -29.66
C SER A 488 -11.60 -16.36 -30.33
N ALA A 489 -12.12 -15.32 -29.67
CA ALA A 489 -12.02 -13.95 -30.20
C ALA A 489 -10.57 -13.47 -30.38
N MET A 490 -9.68 -13.82 -29.44
CA MET A 490 -8.25 -13.51 -29.55
C MET A 490 -7.58 -14.37 -30.62
N PHE A 491 -7.88 -15.67 -30.68
CA PHE A 491 -7.32 -16.56 -31.70
C PHE A 491 -7.71 -16.15 -33.13
N LEU A 492 -8.96 -15.73 -33.34
CA LEU A 492 -9.42 -15.18 -34.62
C LEU A 492 -8.64 -13.92 -35.01
N LEU A 493 -8.38 -13.02 -34.06
CA LEU A 493 -7.57 -11.82 -34.29
C LEU A 493 -6.13 -12.20 -34.68
N LEU A 494 -5.52 -13.13 -33.95
CA LEU A 494 -4.16 -13.63 -34.22
C LEU A 494 -4.06 -14.29 -35.61
N ALA A 495 -5.00 -15.16 -35.95
CA ALA A 495 -5.01 -15.87 -37.23
C ALA A 495 -5.22 -14.91 -38.41
N ARG A 496 -6.15 -13.95 -38.26
CA ARG A 496 -6.36 -12.88 -39.26
C ARG A 496 -5.13 -12.03 -39.44
N THR A 497 -4.44 -11.68 -38.35
CA THR A 497 -3.22 -10.87 -38.40
C THR A 497 -2.17 -11.50 -39.32
N TYR A 498 -1.91 -12.81 -39.16
CA TYR A 498 -0.97 -13.51 -40.04
C TYR A 498 -1.49 -13.61 -41.47
N SER A 499 -2.74 -14.07 -41.64
CA SER A 499 -3.34 -14.33 -42.96
C SER A 499 -3.45 -13.07 -43.84
N HIS A 500 -3.83 -11.93 -43.26
CA HIS A 500 -3.95 -10.66 -43.99
C HIS A 500 -2.61 -9.99 -44.28
N ALA A 501 -1.60 -10.20 -43.43
CA ALA A 501 -0.24 -9.75 -43.70
C ALA A 501 0.43 -10.60 -44.81
N HIS A 502 0.01 -11.85 -44.98
CA HIS A 502 0.45 -12.71 -46.08
C HIS A 502 -0.27 -12.32 -47.40
N PRO A 503 0.45 -12.10 -48.53
CA PRO A 503 -0.15 -11.61 -49.78
C PRO A 503 -1.27 -12.49 -50.36
N ASN A 504 -1.17 -13.80 -50.15
CA ASN A 504 -2.03 -14.80 -50.79
C ASN A 504 -2.94 -15.58 -49.83
N MET A 505 -2.68 -15.60 -48.52
CA MET A 505 -3.37 -16.53 -47.60
C MET A 505 -4.83 -16.11 -47.41
N HIS A 506 -5.07 -14.82 -47.14
CA HIS A 506 -6.42 -14.25 -47.01
C HIS A 506 -7.31 -14.36 -48.25
N ARG A 507 -6.74 -14.69 -49.42
CA ARG A 507 -7.46 -14.79 -50.70
C ARG A 507 -8.10 -16.16 -50.93
N SER A 508 -8.05 -17.06 -49.94
CA SER A 508 -8.63 -18.41 -50.04
C SER A 508 -8.06 -19.22 -51.21
N VAL A 509 -6.74 -19.15 -51.43
CA VAL A 509 -6.05 -19.87 -52.51
C VAL A 509 -6.14 -21.38 -52.29
N ARG A 510 -6.51 -22.12 -53.33
CA ARG A 510 -6.62 -23.58 -53.29
C ARG A 510 -5.33 -24.28 -53.71
N CYS A 511 -5.01 -25.36 -53.01
CA CYS A 511 -3.97 -26.29 -53.42
C CYS A 511 -4.46 -27.23 -54.54
N ILE A 512 -3.54 -27.70 -55.38
CA ILE A 512 -3.81 -28.65 -56.46
C ILE A 512 -4.47 -29.91 -55.87
N ASN A 513 -5.62 -30.31 -56.44
CA ASN A 513 -6.43 -31.46 -56.02
C ASN A 513 -7.00 -31.39 -54.59
N SER A 514 -7.04 -30.21 -53.96
CA SER A 514 -7.76 -30.00 -52.70
C SER A 514 -9.13 -29.33 -52.95
N THR A 515 -10.14 -29.78 -52.21
CA THR A 515 -11.47 -29.15 -52.15
C THR A 515 -11.55 -28.06 -51.07
N ASP A 516 -10.50 -27.89 -50.27
CA ASP A 516 -10.49 -27.01 -49.12
C ASP A 516 -10.55 -25.54 -49.55
N LEU A 517 -11.42 -24.77 -48.89
CA LEU A 517 -11.57 -23.33 -49.12
C LEU A 517 -11.64 -22.63 -47.77
N PHE A 518 -10.55 -21.97 -47.40
CA PHE A 518 -10.46 -21.25 -46.12
C PHE A 518 -10.82 -19.78 -46.31
N LYS A 519 -12.03 -19.40 -45.90
CA LYS A 519 -12.46 -18.01 -45.93
C LYS A 519 -11.52 -17.14 -45.10
N ASP A 520 -11.10 -16.01 -45.64
CA ASP A 520 -10.12 -15.09 -45.03
C ASP A 520 -8.76 -15.76 -44.70
N GLY A 521 -8.48 -16.94 -45.27
CA GLY A 521 -7.24 -17.69 -45.04
C GLY A 521 -7.05 -18.20 -43.61
N ILE A 522 -8.14 -18.39 -42.86
CA ILE A 522 -8.12 -18.91 -41.49
C ILE A 522 -9.08 -20.09 -41.34
N THR A 523 -8.83 -20.96 -40.36
CA THR A 523 -9.77 -22.03 -40.00
C THR A 523 -9.65 -22.45 -38.54
N ASN A 524 -10.76 -22.85 -37.92
CA ASN A 524 -10.71 -23.63 -36.69
C ASN A 524 -10.24 -25.04 -37.04
N GLY A 525 -9.34 -25.62 -36.24
CA GLY A 525 -8.75 -26.92 -36.55
C GLY A 525 -9.76 -28.04 -36.61
N ALA A 526 -10.57 -28.17 -35.56
CA ALA A 526 -11.63 -29.19 -35.50
C ALA A 526 -12.63 -29.09 -36.65
N ALA A 527 -12.91 -27.88 -37.15
CA ALA A 527 -13.79 -27.65 -38.30
C ALA A 527 -13.17 -28.07 -39.64
N TRP A 528 -11.85 -27.92 -39.79
CA TRP A 528 -11.14 -28.40 -40.97
C TRP A 528 -11.03 -29.93 -40.95
N TYR A 529 -10.39 -30.47 -39.92
CA TYR A 529 -10.36 -31.89 -39.61
C TYR A 529 -9.87 -32.14 -38.18
N VAL A 530 -10.38 -33.20 -37.56
CA VAL A 530 -10.10 -33.51 -36.16
C VAL A 530 -8.65 -34.00 -35.98
N VAL A 531 -7.91 -33.35 -35.09
CA VAL A 531 -6.52 -33.65 -34.75
C VAL A 531 -6.39 -33.89 -33.23
N PRO A 532 -6.45 -35.16 -32.77
CA PRO A 532 -6.20 -35.47 -31.38
C PRO A 532 -4.70 -35.44 -31.06
N GLY A 533 -4.34 -34.87 -29.90
CA GLY A 533 -2.96 -34.86 -29.41
C GLY A 533 -2.01 -33.94 -30.19
N GLY A 534 -2.55 -32.83 -30.71
CA GLY A 534 -1.78 -31.79 -31.37
C GLY A 534 -1.02 -30.88 -30.40
N MET A 535 0.11 -30.33 -30.85
CA MET A 535 0.94 -29.42 -30.06
C MET A 535 0.23 -28.09 -29.77
N GLN A 536 -0.57 -27.61 -30.72
CA GLN A 536 -1.28 -26.34 -30.64
C GLN A 536 -2.22 -26.26 -29.43
N ASP A 537 -3.08 -27.28 -29.27
CA ASP A 537 -4.03 -27.37 -28.16
C ASP A 537 -3.29 -27.60 -26.83
N TYR A 538 -2.22 -28.40 -26.83
CA TYR A 538 -1.42 -28.65 -25.63
C TYR A 538 -0.83 -27.37 -25.03
N ASN A 539 -0.27 -26.49 -25.88
CA ASN A 539 0.24 -25.18 -25.46
C ASN A 539 -0.83 -24.37 -24.71
N TYR A 540 -2.02 -24.27 -25.29
CA TYR A 540 -3.09 -23.44 -24.75
C TYR A 540 -3.72 -24.04 -23.48
N ILE A 541 -3.75 -25.36 -23.34
CA ILE A 541 -4.36 -26.03 -22.18
C ILE A 541 -3.40 -26.08 -21.01
N HIS A 542 -2.15 -26.52 -21.24
CA HIS A 542 -1.19 -26.83 -20.19
C HIS A 542 -0.24 -25.67 -19.86
N ALA A 543 -0.12 -24.67 -20.73
CA ALA A 543 0.69 -23.47 -20.49
C ALA A 543 -0.14 -22.18 -20.62
N ASN A 544 0.52 -21.03 -20.42
CA ASN A 544 -0.05 -19.72 -20.71
C ASN A 544 0.01 -19.37 -22.21
N CYS A 545 0.68 -20.20 -23.01
CA CYS A 545 1.06 -19.91 -24.38
C CYS A 545 -0.12 -20.09 -25.36
N MET A 546 -0.47 -19.05 -26.11
CA MET A 546 -1.39 -19.17 -27.23
C MET A 546 -0.61 -19.57 -28.49
N GLU A 547 -0.95 -20.71 -29.09
CA GLU A 547 -0.28 -21.20 -30.30
C GLU A 547 -1.22 -21.27 -31.50
N LEU A 548 -0.74 -20.85 -32.68
CA LEU A 548 -1.36 -21.14 -33.98
C LEU A 548 -0.58 -22.18 -34.77
N THR A 549 -1.26 -22.90 -35.64
CA THR A 549 -0.65 -23.75 -36.66
C THR A 549 -0.71 -23.01 -38.00
N LEU A 550 0.43 -22.71 -38.58
CA LEU A 550 0.54 -21.88 -39.79
C LEU A 550 0.98 -22.75 -40.97
N GLU A 551 0.06 -23.01 -41.89
CA GLU A 551 0.31 -23.74 -43.12
C GLU A 551 0.84 -22.78 -44.20
N LEU A 552 2.12 -22.86 -44.50
CA LEU A 552 2.83 -21.83 -45.28
C LEU A 552 2.72 -22.00 -46.80
N GLY A 553 2.16 -23.11 -47.27
CA GLY A 553 1.91 -23.35 -48.68
C GLY A 553 1.71 -24.81 -49.04
N CYS A 554 1.18 -25.04 -50.23
CA CYS A 554 0.73 -26.35 -50.69
C CYS A 554 1.84 -27.38 -50.91
N TYR A 555 3.04 -26.95 -51.32
CA TYR A 555 4.19 -27.84 -51.44
C TYR A 555 4.76 -28.10 -50.05
N LYS A 556 4.77 -29.36 -49.60
CA LYS A 556 5.44 -29.75 -48.36
C LYS A 556 6.95 -29.52 -48.45
N PHE A 557 7.59 -30.00 -49.52
CA PHE A 557 9.02 -29.83 -49.79
C PHE A 557 9.23 -29.20 -51.18
N PRO A 558 9.10 -27.87 -51.32
CA PRO A 558 9.24 -27.20 -52.62
C PRO A 558 10.69 -27.24 -53.12
N PRO A 559 10.91 -27.11 -54.45
CA PRO A 559 12.25 -26.86 -54.99
C PRO A 559 12.89 -25.61 -54.37
N ALA A 560 14.20 -25.64 -54.11
CA ALA A 560 14.94 -24.56 -53.46
C ALA A 560 14.76 -23.19 -54.15
N SER A 561 14.56 -23.20 -55.47
CA SER A 561 14.29 -22.01 -56.29
C SER A 561 13.03 -21.23 -55.88
N ARG A 562 12.10 -21.83 -55.11
CA ARG A 562 10.89 -21.17 -54.60
C ARG A 562 11.05 -20.52 -53.23
N LEU A 563 12.09 -20.87 -52.47
CA LEU A 563 12.34 -20.31 -51.14
C LEU A 563 12.36 -18.76 -51.09
N PRO A 564 12.92 -18.04 -52.08
CA PRO A 564 12.87 -16.57 -52.08
C PRO A 564 11.45 -16.00 -52.17
N ILE A 565 10.53 -16.71 -52.85
CA ILE A 565 9.11 -16.30 -52.95
C ILE A 565 8.42 -16.55 -51.61
N TYR A 566 8.64 -17.73 -51.00
CA TYR A 566 8.10 -18.03 -49.66
C TYR A 566 8.56 -17.00 -48.62
N TRP A 567 9.83 -16.59 -48.65
CA TRP A 567 10.33 -15.55 -47.77
C TRP A 567 9.61 -14.21 -47.99
N LYS A 568 9.50 -13.76 -49.25
CA LYS A 568 8.79 -12.51 -49.56
C LYS A 568 7.33 -12.54 -49.09
N ASP A 569 6.65 -13.67 -49.27
CA ASP A 569 5.25 -13.83 -48.89
C ASP A 569 5.05 -13.90 -47.36
N ASN A 570 6.01 -14.44 -46.61
CA ASN A 570 5.86 -14.67 -45.16
C ASN A 570 6.59 -13.67 -44.26
N ARG A 571 7.58 -12.92 -44.75
CA ARG A 571 8.38 -12.00 -43.92
C ARG A 571 7.51 -11.03 -43.11
N GLU A 572 6.58 -10.35 -43.76
CA GLU A 572 5.71 -9.37 -43.09
C GLU A 572 4.75 -10.06 -42.11
N ALA A 573 4.22 -11.22 -42.46
CA ALA A 573 3.32 -11.99 -41.61
C ALA A 573 4.01 -12.50 -40.34
N LEU A 574 5.24 -13.01 -40.46
CA LEU A 574 6.05 -13.47 -39.33
C LEU A 574 6.35 -12.31 -38.36
N LEU A 575 6.78 -11.16 -38.87
CA LEU A 575 7.08 -9.99 -38.02
C LEU A 575 5.82 -9.44 -37.33
N THR A 576 4.73 -9.27 -38.08
CA THR A 576 3.47 -8.72 -37.55
C THR A 576 2.86 -9.64 -36.50
N TYR A 577 3.03 -10.96 -36.66
CA TYR A 577 2.55 -11.93 -35.68
C TYR A 577 3.35 -11.88 -34.37
N LEU A 578 4.69 -11.78 -34.42
CA LEU A 578 5.52 -11.60 -33.22
C LEU A 578 5.07 -10.38 -32.40
N GLU A 579 4.78 -9.27 -33.09
CA GLU A 579 4.33 -8.03 -32.45
C GLU A 579 3.02 -8.19 -31.68
N GLN A 580 2.19 -9.20 -31.97
CA GLN A 580 0.93 -9.43 -31.27
C GLN A 580 1.11 -9.84 -29.80
N VAL A 581 2.31 -10.29 -29.40
CA VAL A 581 2.59 -10.64 -28.00
C VAL A 581 2.43 -9.44 -27.05
N HIS A 582 2.49 -8.21 -27.58
CA HIS A 582 2.32 -6.99 -26.81
C HIS A 582 0.87 -6.49 -26.73
N ARG A 583 -0.12 -7.32 -27.11
CA ARG A 583 -1.55 -6.97 -26.93
C ARG A 583 -2.09 -7.39 -25.56
N GLY A 584 -3.27 -6.88 -25.23
CA GLY A 584 -3.96 -7.20 -23.98
C GLY A 584 -3.33 -6.52 -22.78
N ILE A 585 -3.20 -7.27 -21.69
CA ILE A 585 -2.66 -6.79 -20.41
C ILE A 585 -1.38 -7.54 -20.02
N LYS A 586 -0.54 -6.88 -19.24
CA LYS A 586 0.59 -7.51 -18.52
C LYS A 586 0.82 -6.81 -17.20
N GLY A 587 1.56 -7.42 -16.30
CA GLY A 587 1.99 -6.76 -15.07
C GLY A 587 2.47 -7.76 -14.04
N PHE A 588 2.42 -7.36 -12.78
CA PHE A 588 2.97 -8.12 -11.67
C PHE A 588 1.94 -8.41 -10.59
N VAL A 589 2.13 -9.51 -9.86
CA VAL A 589 1.39 -9.86 -8.65
C VAL A 589 2.40 -9.95 -7.50
N TRP A 590 2.29 -9.02 -6.56
CA TRP A 590 3.14 -8.95 -5.37
C TRP A 590 2.35 -9.29 -4.11
N SER A 591 3.04 -9.68 -3.04
CA SER A 591 2.48 -9.68 -1.69
C SER A 591 2.44 -8.26 -1.13
N SER A 592 1.63 -8.01 -0.10
CA SER A 592 1.68 -6.74 0.66
C SER A 592 3.05 -6.45 1.27
N SER A 593 3.87 -7.49 1.49
CA SER A 593 5.28 -7.37 1.92
C SER A 593 6.28 -7.06 0.78
N GLY A 594 5.81 -6.84 -0.45
CA GLY A 594 6.65 -6.46 -1.60
C GLY A 594 7.35 -7.62 -2.31
N ASN A 595 7.02 -8.88 -1.99
CA ASN A 595 7.62 -10.05 -2.64
C ASN A 595 6.82 -10.48 -3.88
N PRO A 596 7.46 -10.91 -4.97
CA PRO A 596 6.76 -11.47 -6.13
C PRO A 596 6.06 -12.80 -5.78
N ILE A 597 4.82 -12.96 -6.24
CA ILE A 597 4.05 -14.19 -6.04
C ILE A 597 4.08 -15.01 -7.33
N LYS A 598 4.87 -16.09 -7.33
CA LYS A 598 4.88 -17.10 -8.40
C LYS A 598 3.60 -17.93 -8.37
N ASN A 599 3.11 -18.35 -9.54
CA ASN A 599 1.93 -19.19 -9.71
C ASN A 599 0.61 -18.57 -9.19
N ALA A 600 0.57 -17.25 -8.97
CA ALA A 600 -0.69 -16.54 -8.77
C ALA A 600 -1.56 -16.70 -10.03
N VAL A 601 -2.86 -16.89 -9.83
CA VAL A 601 -3.82 -17.04 -10.90
C VAL A 601 -4.40 -15.68 -11.24
N VAL A 602 -4.30 -15.31 -12.52
CA VAL A 602 -4.95 -14.13 -13.08
C VAL A 602 -6.07 -14.61 -14.02
N GLU A 603 -7.30 -14.26 -13.68
CA GLU A 603 -8.50 -14.63 -14.44
C GLU A 603 -9.26 -13.39 -14.91
N VAL A 604 -9.97 -13.56 -16.02
CA VAL A 604 -10.77 -12.51 -16.64
C VAL A 604 -12.22 -12.95 -16.56
N ASP A 605 -13.06 -12.11 -15.97
CA ASP A 605 -14.48 -12.41 -15.84
C ASP A 605 -15.11 -12.68 -17.22
N GLY A 606 -15.91 -13.74 -17.31
CA GLY A 606 -16.49 -14.23 -18.56
C GLY A 606 -15.57 -15.04 -19.48
N ILE A 607 -14.26 -15.15 -19.20
CA ILE A 607 -13.33 -16.00 -19.98
C ILE A 607 -12.78 -17.12 -19.10
N LEU A 608 -13.14 -18.37 -19.41
CA LEU A 608 -12.80 -19.55 -18.59
C LEU A 608 -11.29 -19.85 -18.51
N LYS A 609 -10.48 -19.38 -19.45
CA LYS A 609 -9.03 -19.58 -19.43
C LYS A 609 -8.37 -18.54 -18.52
N SER A 610 -7.70 -19.02 -17.48
CA SER A 610 -6.82 -18.20 -16.63
C SER A 610 -5.35 -18.35 -17.04
N VAL A 611 -4.52 -17.41 -16.60
CA VAL A 611 -3.06 -17.45 -16.74
C VAL A 611 -2.39 -17.43 -15.38
N LYS A 612 -1.17 -17.96 -15.29
CA LYS A 612 -0.37 -17.97 -14.05
C LYS A 612 0.83 -17.04 -14.14
N THR A 613 1.22 -16.44 -13.02
CA THR A 613 2.45 -15.64 -12.94
C THR A 613 3.71 -16.52 -12.97
N TYR A 614 4.80 -15.98 -13.52
CA TYR A 614 6.12 -16.62 -13.52
C TYR A 614 6.89 -16.33 -12.21
N LYS A 615 8.19 -16.62 -12.18
CA LYS A 615 9.04 -16.58 -10.97
C LYS A 615 9.09 -15.19 -10.32
N ASP A 616 9.04 -14.15 -11.14
CA ASP A 616 9.13 -12.75 -10.69
C ASP A 616 7.75 -12.11 -10.47
N GLY A 617 6.70 -12.94 -10.39
CA GLY A 617 5.32 -12.51 -10.18
C GLY A 617 4.70 -11.85 -11.41
N ASP A 618 5.38 -11.84 -12.54
CA ASP A 618 4.90 -11.26 -13.79
C ASP A 618 3.96 -12.19 -14.56
N PHE A 619 3.02 -11.58 -15.27
CA PHE A 619 2.07 -12.27 -16.13
C PHE A 619 1.79 -11.47 -17.42
N TRP A 620 1.30 -12.19 -18.42
CA TRP A 620 0.78 -11.63 -19.67
C TRP A 620 -0.54 -12.31 -20.00
N ARG A 621 -1.53 -11.52 -20.42
CA ARG A 621 -2.84 -12.01 -20.82
C ARG A 621 -3.27 -11.29 -22.09
N LEU A 622 -3.12 -11.99 -23.22
CA LEU A 622 -3.55 -11.51 -24.52
C LEU A 622 -5.08 -11.41 -24.55
N LEU A 623 -5.59 -10.23 -24.91
CA LEU A 623 -7.01 -9.91 -25.00
C LEU A 623 -7.24 -9.02 -26.22
N PRO A 624 -8.37 -9.18 -26.94
CA PRO A 624 -8.76 -8.22 -27.95
C PRO A 624 -9.21 -6.90 -27.29
N PRO A 625 -9.41 -5.82 -28.07
CA PRO A 625 -9.98 -4.58 -27.55
C PRO A 625 -11.36 -4.82 -26.91
N GLY A 626 -11.56 -4.33 -25.69
CA GLY A 626 -12.77 -4.55 -24.91
C GLY A 626 -12.66 -4.07 -23.46
N LYS A 627 -13.75 -4.18 -22.69
CA LYS A 627 -13.76 -3.89 -21.24
C LYS A 627 -13.78 -5.19 -20.46
N TYR A 628 -12.92 -5.29 -19.46
CA TYR A 628 -12.66 -6.51 -18.72
C TYR A 628 -12.65 -6.26 -17.22
N VAL A 629 -13.12 -7.26 -16.46
CA VAL A 629 -12.94 -7.33 -15.01
C VAL A 629 -11.90 -8.42 -14.76
N ILE A 630 -10.74 -8.04 -14.23
CA ILE A 630 -9.61 -8.95 -14.05
C ILE A 630 -9.39 -9.15 -12.55
N SER A 631 -9.24 -10.42 -12.14
CA SER A 631 -8.93 -10.76 -10.76
C SER A 631 -7.62 -11.52 -10.66
N ALA A 632 -6.83 -11.23 -9.63
CA ALA A 632 -5.67 -12.00 -9.25
C ALA A 632 -5.84 -12.59 -7.84
N TYR A 633 -5.44 -13.85 -7.66
CA TYR A 633 -5.44 -14.53 -6.36
C TYR A 633 -4.35 -15.59 -6.32
N ALA A 634 -3.93 -15.96 -5.12
CA ALA A 634 -2.94 -17.00 -4.89
C ALA A 634 -3.28 -17.77 -3.61
N GLU A 635 -2.79 -18.99 -3.49
CA GLU A 635 -2.97 -19.78 -2.27
C GLU A 635 -2.40 -19.04 -1.04
N GLY A 636 -3.22 -18.87 0.00
CA GLY A 636 -2.85 -18.14 1.22
C GLY A 636 -2.92 -16.60 1.09
N TYR A 637 -3.50 -16.08 0.01
CA TYR A 637 -3.68 -14.65 -0.22
C TYR A 637 -5.13 -14.30 -0.60
N ASP A 638 -5.57 -13.10 -0.23
CA ASP A 638 -6.86 -12.57 -0.62
C ASP A 638 -6.91 -12.24 -2.13
N ARG A 639 -8.09 -12.41 -2.72
CA ARG A 639 -8.38 -12.05 -4.11
C ARG A 639 -8.46 -10.53 -4.27
N GLN A 640 -7.82 -10.00 -5.29
CA GLN A 640 -7.95 -8.61 -5.73
C GLN A 640 -8.56 -8.54 -7.12
N THR A 641 -9.47 -7.59 -7.35
CA THR A 641 -10.18 -7.40 -8.62
C THR A 641 -10.06 -5.97 -9.12
N VAL A 642 -9.82 -5.78 -10.42
CA VAL A 642 -9.61 -4.49 -11.09
C VAL A 642 -10.39 -4.46 -12.41
N ASN A 643 -11.00 -3.32 -12.74
CA ASN A 643 -11.65 -3.09 -14.02
C ASN A 643 -10.66 -2.45 -15.01
N VAL A 644 -10.57 -2.97 -16.23
CA VAL A 644 -9.65 -2.49 -17.27
C VAL A 644 -10.40 -2.24 -18.58
N ASP A 645 -10.08 -1.12 -19.23
CA ASP A 645 -10.67 -0.70 -20.50
C ASP A 645 -9.60 -0.69 -21.60
N LEU A 646 -9.69 -1.62 -22.55
CA LEU A 646 -8.80 -1.76 -23.70
C LEU A 646 -9.44 -1.24 -25.00
N THR A 647 -10.56 -0.53 -24.94
CA THR A 647 -11.29 -0.06 -26.14
C THR A 647 -10.51 0.93 -27.00
N HIS A 648 -9.59 1.68 -26.39
CA HIS A 648 -8.75 2.68 -27.09
C HIS A 648 -7.37 2.16 -27.51
N GLN A 649 -7.10 0.86 -27.33
CA GLN A 649 -5.91 0.24 -27.89
C GLN A 649 -6.07 0.24 -29.42
N GLN A 650 -5.46 1.22 -30.12
CA GLN A 650 -5.68 1.45 -31.55
C GLN A 650 -5.29 0.22 -32.40
N ASP A 651 -5.77 0.12 -33.64
CA ASP A 651 -5.29 -0.90 -34.57
C ASP A 651 -3.97 -0.45 -35.22
N GLY A 652 -2.82 -0.90 -34.69
CA GLY A 652 -1.51 -0.63 -35.30
C GLY A 652 -0.39 -1.58 -34.85
N PRO A 653 0.65 -1.78 -35.68
CA PRO A 653 1.85 -2.53 -35.30
C PRO A 653 2.64 -1.73 -34.26
N MET A 654 3.21 -2.41 -33.25
CA MET A 654 4.03 -1.84 -32.15
C MET A 654 3.29 -1.20 -30.96
N GLN A 655 2.14 -1.75 -30.53
CA GLN A 655 1.50 -1.29 -29.28
C GLN A 655 1.97 -2.06 -28.05
N ASN A 656 2.18 -1.33 -26.96
CA ASN A 656 2.50 -1.91 -25.66
C ASN A 656 1.24 -2.41 -24.95
N ALA A 657 1.36 -3.56 -24.29
CA ALA A 657 0.30 -4.11 -23.45
C ALA A 657 -0.01 -3.17 -22.28
N TYR A 658 -1.28 -3.12 -21.87
CA TYR A 658 -1.72 -2.28 -20.76
C TYR A 658 -1.21 -2.87 -19.44
N TRP A 659 -0.60 -2.03 -18.60
CA TRP A 659 -0.01 -2.46 -17.33
C TRP A 659 -1.06 -2.59 -16.23
N VAL A 660 -1.13 -3.76 -15.59
CA VAL A 660 -2.04 -4.04 -14.47
C VAL A 660 -1.26 -4.78 -13.38
N ASN A 661 -1.06 -4.13 -12.23
CA ASN A 661 -0.37 -4.73 -11.09
C ASN A 661 -1.34 -5.05 -9.96
N PHE A 662 -1.10 -6.17 -9.29
CA PHE A 662 -1.85 -6.62 -8.13
C PHE A 662 -0.94 -6.69 -6.90
N THR A 663 -1.49 -6.41 -5.74
CA THR A 663 -0.83 -6.56 -4.44
C THR A 663 -1.77 -7.34 -3.54
N LEU A 664 -1.47 -8.61 -3.34
CA LEU A 664 -2.31 -9.53 -2.57
C LEU A 664 -1.88 -9.51 -1.09
N GLN A 665 -2.85 -9.40 -0.20
CA GLN A 665 -2.62 -9.50 1.24
C GLN A 665 -2.61 -10.97 1.67
N ARG A 666 -1.69 -11.35 2.56
CA ARG A 666 -1.65 -12.70 3.14
C ARG A 666 -2.88 -12.89 4.04
N ASP A 667 -3.58 -14.01 3.89
CA ASP A 667 -4.83 -14.35 4.59
C ASP A 667 -4.62 -14.71 6.09
N GLY A 668 -3.77 -13.95 6.80
CA GLY A 668 -3.45 -14.14 8.21
C GLY A 668 -4.07 -13.05 9.08
N LEU A 669 -4.79 -13.45 10.15
CA LEU A 669 -5.43 -12.50 11.09
C LEU A 669 -4.44 -11.50 11.72
N LYS A 670 -3.22 -11.94 12.03
CA LYS A 670 -2.16 -11.08 12.56
C LYS A 670 -1.72 -10.02 11.54
N SER A 671 -1.52 -10.44 10.29
CA SER A 671 -1.16 -9.53 9.18
C SER A 671 -2.28 -8.55 8.88
N TRP A 672 -3.54 -9.01 8.87
CA TRP A 672 -4.70 -8.13 8.73
C TRP A 672 -4.79 -7.09 9.85
N SER A 673 -4.52 -7.48 11.10
CA SER A 673 -4.56 -6.57 12.25
C SER A 673 -3.50 -5.47 12.17
N ILE A 674 -2.31 -5.77 11.66
CA ILE A 674 -1.25 -4.76 11.47
C ILE A 674 -1.74 -3.61 10.60
N GLU A 675 -2.41 -3.93 9.49
CA GLU A 675 -2.85 -2.95 8.50
C GLU A 675 -4.19 -2.29 8.85
N ASN A 676 -5.15 -3.04 9.42
CA ASN A 676 -6.54 -2.60 9.54
C ASN A 676 -7.03 -2.39 10.98
N ASP A 677 -6.31 -2.93 11.97
CA ASP A 677 -6.70 -2.90 13.38
C ASP A 677 -5.50 -2.52 14.28
N PHE A 678 -4.64 -1.63 13.79
CA PHE A 678 -3.56 -1.00 14.58
C PHE A 678 -2.68 -1.98 15.38
N SER A 679 -2.40 -3.16 14.81
CA SER A 679 -1.61 -4.24 15.44
C SER A 679 -2.14 -4.68 16.81
N GLN A 680 -3.45 -4.62 17.04
CA GLN A 680 -4.07 -5.09 18.29
C GLN A 680 -4.04 -6.62 18.39
N LYS A 681 -2.98 -7.16 19.02
CA LYS A 681 -2.77 -8.60 19.20
C LYS A 681 -3.97 -9.30 19.85
N ASP A 682 -4.47 -8.76 20.97
CA ASP A 682 -5.63 -9.30 21.68
C ASP A 682 -6.92 -9.37 20.84
N SER A 683 -7.05 -8.52 19.81
CA SER A 683 -8.23 -8.52 18.94
C SER A 683 -8.25 -9.73 18.00
N VAL A 684 -7.08 -10.28 17.67
CA VAL A 684 -6.89 -11.36 16.67
C VAL A 684 -6.34 -12.66 17.24
N GLU A 685 -6.02 -12.71 18.53
CA GLU A 685 -5.69 -13.93 19.23
C GLU A 685 -6.90 -14.89 19.32
N GLN A 686 -6.60 -16.18 19.30
CA GLN A 686 -7.62 -17.21 19.28
C GLN A 686 -8.37 -17.25 20.61
N LEU A 687 -9.65 -16.92 20.56
CA LEU A 687 -10.52 -16.97 21.74
C LEU A 687 -11.02 -18.40 21.94
N HIS A 688 -10.76 -18.98 23.11
CA HIS A 688 -11.20 -20.34 23.45
C HIS A 688 -12.55 -20.36 24.18
N GLN A 689 -12.86 -19.32 24.96
CA GLN A 689 -14.10 -19.15 25.73
C GLN A 689 -14.48 -17.67 25.76
N TYR A 690 -15.78 -17.38 25.91
CA TYR A 690 -16.28 -16.01 26.08
C TYR A 690 -15.82 -15.42 27.42
N LEU A 691 -15.50 -14.12 27.42
CA LEU A 691 -15.14 -13.42 28.64
C LEU A 691 -16.34 -13.26 29.57
N ASN A 692 -16.11 -13.45 30.87
CA ASN A 692 -17.12 -13.17 31.88
C ASN A 692 -17.23 -11.66 32.18
N ASP A 693 -18.28 -11.26 32.89
CA ASP A 693 -18.60 -9.84 33.11
C ASP A 693 -17.51 -9.11 33.91
N ASP A 694 -16.85 -9.78 34.87
CA ASP A 694 -15.74 -9.23 35.66
C ASP A 694 -14.49 -9.00 34.80
N GLN A 695 -14.14 -9.96 33.94
CA GLN A 695 -13.02 -9.86 32.99
C GLN A 695 -13.24 -8.71 32.01
N ILE A 696 -14.46 -8.54 31.49
CA ILE A 696 -14.81 -7.41 30.62
C ILE A 696 -14.62 -6.10 31.40
N ALA A 697 -15.11 -6.01 32.64
CA ALA A 697 -14.96 -4.82 33.47
C ALA A 697 -13.49 -4.46 33.75
N GLU A 698 -12.63 -5.45 34.01
CA GLU A 698 -11.19 -5.25 34.18
C GLU A 698 -10.52 -4.72 32.90
N ILE A 699 -10.86 -5.27 31.74
CA ILE A 699 -10.33 -4.79 30.45
C ILE A 699 -10.76 -3.33 30.21
N LEU A 700 -12.03 -2.99 30.46
CA LEU A 700 -12.50 -1.59 30.32
C LEU A 700 -11.75 -0.63 31.26
N LYS A 701 -11.47 -1.03 32.51
CA LYS A 701 -10.66 -0.24 33.46
C LYS A 701 -9.22 -0.06 32.95
N SER A 702 -8.63 -1.11 32.37
CA SER A 702 -7.27 -1.04 31.81
C SER A 702 -7.17 -0.06 30.62
N LEU A 703 -8.22 0.02 29.79
CA LEU A 703 -8.27 0.95 28.65
C LEU A 703 -8.36 2.41 29.08
N ASP A 704 -9.11 2.71 30.15
CA ASP A 704 -9.13 4.06 30.77
C ASP A 704 -7.76 4.42 31.34
N ALA A 705 -7.13 3.48 32.07
CA ALA A 705 -5.80 3.68 32.64
C ALA A 705 -4.71 3.92 31.57
N ALA A 706 -4.81 3.26 30.41
CA ALA A 706 -3.87 3.43 29.30
C ALA A 706 -4.03 4.76 28.55
N SER A 707 -5.26 5.26 28.42
CA SER A 707 -5.58 6.45 27.60
C SER A 707 -6.49 7.46 28.32
N PRO A 708 -6.11 7.98 29.51
CA PRO A 708 -7.00 8.77 30.38
C PRO A 708 -7.42 10.14 29.81
N SER A 709 -6.74 10.61 28.75
CA SER A 709 -7.07 11.86 28.05
C SER A 709 -8.29 11.76 27.13
N ILE A 710 -8.62 10.54 26.69
CA ILE A 710 -9.65 10.30 25.66
C ILE A 710 -10.65 9.21 26.03
N VAL A 711 -10.34 8.40 27.03
CA VAL A 711 -11.19 7.32 27.52
C VAL A 711 -11.63 7.67 28.94
N ARG A 712 -12.86 7.32 29.30
CA ARG A 712 -13.36 7.32 30.68
C ARG A 712 -14.20 6.08 30.97
N TYR A 713 -13.86 5.39 32.04
CA TYR A 713 -14.62 4.28 32.57
C TYR A 713 -15.72 4.77 33.53
N TYR A 714 -16.89 4.13 33.45
CA TYR A 714 -18.00 4.37 34.36
C TYR A 714 -18.59 3.07 34.90
N GLU A 715 -18.95 3.12 36.18
CA GLU A 715 -19.71 2.09 36.87
C GLU A 715 -20.96 2.75 37.47
N LYS A 716 -22.09 2.67 36.76
CA LYS A 716 -23.35 3.32 37.16
C LYS A 716 -24.55 2.47 36.76
N TYR A 717 -25.60 2.45 37.59
CA TYR A 717 -26.81 1.62 37.43
C TYR A 717 -26.57 0.11 37.35
N GLY A 718 -25.39 -0.35 37.78
CA GLY A 718 -24.97 -1.76 37.67
C GLY A 718 -24.40 -2.14 36.30
N TYR A 719 -24.06 -1.17 35.45
CA TYR A 719 -23.42 -1.38 34.16
C TYR A 719 -21.98 -0.85 34.17
N HIS A 720 -21.10 -1.59 33.48
CA HIS A 720 -19.72 -1.18 33.20
C HIS A 720 -19.63 -0.74 31.73
N TYR A 721 -19.28 0.52 31.50
CA TYR A 721 -19.19 1.09 30.15
C TYR A 721 -18.05 2.09 30.03
N LEU A 722 -17.68 2.36 28.77
CA LEU A 722 -16.54 3.17 28.41
C LEU A 722 -16.99 4.31 27.49
N ALA A 723 -16.65 5.56 27.81
CA ALA A 723 -16.85 6.68 26.90
C ALA A 723 -15.52 7.08 26.26
N ILE A 724 -15.47 7.13 24.92
CA ILE A 724 -14.30 7.53 24.15
C ILE A 724 -14.61 8.80 23.37
N SER A 725 -13.77 9.85 23.49
CA SER A 725 -13.88 11.09 22.73
C SER A 725 -12.55 11.86 22.69
N HIS A 726 -12.37 12.71 21.68
CA HIS A 726 -11.23 13.63 21.60
C HIS A 726 -11.46 14.76 22.62
N GLU A 727 -10.85 14.66 23.80
CA GLU A 727 -11.11 15.44 25.02
C GLU A 727 -12.36 14.97 25.79
N VAL A 728 -12.13 14.25 26.89
CA VAL A 728 -13.21 13.84 27.80
C VAL A 728 -13.29 14.81 28.98
N SER A 729 -14.06 15.88 28.80
CA SER A 729 -14.45 16.81 29.86
C SER A 729 -15.96 16.78 30.10
N LEU A 730 -16.39 17.11 31.32
CA LEU A 730 -17.82 17.19 31.66
C LEU A 730 -18.46 18.40 30.95
N GLY A 731 -19.47 18.17 30.10
CA GLY A 731 -20.33 19.25 29.54
C GLY A 731 -20.18 19.55 28.03
N ILE A 732 -19.87 18.55 27.20
CA ILE A 732 -19.63 18.72 25.76
C ILE A 732 -20.94 18.69 24.97
N GLU A 733 -21.71 19.78 25.01
CA GLU A 733 -23.01 19.88 24.32
C GLU A 733 -22.93 19.89 22.78
N HIS A 734 -21.74 20.12 22.23
CA HIS A 734 -21.52 20.28 20.79
C HIS A 734 -21.19 18.97 20.05
N LYS A 735 -21.09 17.83 20.74
CA LYS A 735 -20.78 16.52 20.12
C LYS A 735 -22.03 15.64 20.05
N PHE A 736 -22.04 14.73 19.08
CA PHE A 736 -23.05 13.66 18.99
C PHE A 736 -22.77 12.59 20.05
N HIS A 737 -23.78 12.11 20.76
CA HIS A 737 -23.68 11.06 21.76
C HIS A 737 -24.17 9.75 21.15
N ILE A 738 -23.25 8.83 20.91
CA ILE A 738 -23.53 7.55 20.23
C ILE A 738 -23.33 6.43 21.24
N LEU A 739 -24.34 5.59 21.44
CA LEU A 739 -24.25 4.39 22.28
C LEU A 739 -24.08 3.16 21.39
N VAL A 740 -23.04 2.36 21.62
CA VAL A 740 -22.85 1.05 20.97
C VAL A 740 -23.04 -0.04 22.02
N ILE A 741 -23.97 -0.97 21.76
CA ILE A 741 -24.37 -2.02 22.70
C ILE A 741 -23.99 -3.38 22.13
N GLY A 742 -23.31 -4.22 22.90
CA GLY A 742 -22.91 -5.57 22.47
C GLY A 742 -23.71 -6.71 23.10
N GLY A 743 -24.23 -6.52 24.30
CA GLY A 743 -24.78 -7.59 25.13
C GLY A 743 -26.23 -7.36 25.53
N LEU A 744 -27.04 -6.85 24.60
CA LEU A 744 -28.48 -6.61 24.84
C LEU A 744 -29.24 -7.92 25.11
N TYR A 745 -28.73 -9.04 24.59
CA TYR A 745 -29.31 -10.37 24.72
C TYR A 745 -28.27 -11.30 25.36
N GLY A 746 -28.54 -11.84 26.55
CA GLY A 746 -27.59 -12.71 27.28
C GLY A 746 -27.23 -13.99 26.52
N SER A 747 -28.15 -14.48 25.68
CA SER A 747 -27.97 -15.65 24.82
C SER A 747 -27.13 -15.39 23.55
N GLU A 748 -26.68 -14.16 23.32
CA GLU A 748 -25.95 -13.73 22.13
C GLU A 748 -24.61 -13.05 22.48
N PRO A 749 -23.60 -13.82 22.93
CA PRO A 749 -22.34 -13.28 23.44
C PRO A 749 -21.37 -12.73 22.37
N SER A 750 -21.69 -12.85 21.09
CA SER A 750 -20.82 -12.33 20.03
C SER A 750 -20.67 -10.80 20.09
N GLY A 751 -21.76 -10.07 20.36
CA GLY A 751 -21.77 -8.62 20.30
C GLY A 751 -20.91 -7.98 21.40
N ARG A 752 -20.91 -8.54 22.62
CA ARG A 752 -20.06 -8.06 23.74
C ARG A 752 -18.58 -8.12 23.39
N GLU A 753 -18.15 -9.17 22.69
CA GLU A 753 -16.76 -9.38 22.26
C GLU A 753 -16.34 -8.41 21.14
N LEU A 754 -17.24 -8.13 20.20
CA LEU A 754 -16.99 -7.17 19.11
C LEU A 754 -16.94 -5.73 19.63
N VAL A 755 -17.83 -5.35 20.56
CA VAL A 755 -17.82 -4.01 21.16
C VAL A 755 -16.57 -3.80 22.03
N LEU A 756 -16.08 -4.84 22.70
CA LEU A 756 -14.80 -4.79 23.41
C LEU A 756 -13.61 -4.57 22.46
N ARG A 757 -13.58 -5.26 21.31
CA ARG A 757 -12.54 -5.06 20.28
C ARG A 757 -12.62 -3.69 19.63
N LEU A 758 -13.83 -3.18 19.39
CA LEU A 758 -14.06 -1.81 18.95
C LEU A 758 -13.51 -0.78 19.94
N SER A 759 -13.61 -1.07 21.25
CA SER A 759 -13.02 -0.22 22.31
C SER A 759 -11.49 -0.12 22.16
N ARG A 760 -10.82 -1.24 21.90
CA ARG A 760 -9.37 -1.28 21.62
C ARG A 760 -9.02 -0.53 20.33
N HIS A 761 -9.77 -0.79 19.26
CA HIS A 761 -9.58 -0.17 17.94
C HIS A 761 -9.64 1.36 17.99
N LEU A 762 -10.70 1.92 18.58
CA LEU A 762 -10.88 3.38 18.68
C LEU A 762 -9.80 4.05 19.55
N SER A 763 -9.40 3.40 20.64
CA SER A 763 -8.32 3.90 21.52
C SER A 763 -6.96 3.90 20.80
N ALA A 764 -6.60 2.78 20.16
CA ALA A 764 -5.35 2.62 19.43
C ALA A 764 -5.26 3.53 18.20
N GLY A 765 -6.33 3.62 17.41
CA GLY A 765 -6.38 4.48 16.23
C GLY A 765 -6.26 5.97 16.57
N HIS A 766 -6.85 6.41 17.69
CA HIS A 766 -6.64 7.79 18.16
C HIS A 766 -5.17 8.04 18.55
N HIS A 767 -4.56 7.11 19.30
CA HIS A 767 -3.16 7.19 19.74
C HIS A 767 -2.20 7.31 18.54
N LEU A 768 -2.43 6.52 17.50
CA LEU A 768 -1.66 6.53 16.23
C LEU A 768 -2.05 7.64 15.26
N ARG A 769 -3.00 8.51 15.64
CA ARG A 769 -3.45 9.68 14.88
C ARG A 769 -4.15 9.35 13.56
N ASP A 770 -4.90 8.26 13.51
CA ASP A 770 -5.75 7.94 12.36
C ASP A 770 -6.76 9.08 12.07
N PRO A 771 -6.83 9.59 10.83
CA PRO A 771 -7.65 10.76 10.50
C PRO A 771 -9.16 10.49 10.62
N ASN A 772 -9.62 9.29 10.29
CA ASN A 772 -11.05 8.94 10.31
C ASN A 772 -11.54 8.82 11.76
N ILE A 773 -10.81 8.08 12.60
CA ILE A 773 -11.12 7.92 14.03
C ILE A 773 -11.00 9.24 14.77
N ARG A 774 -9.99 10.06 14.47
CA ARG A 774 -9.89 11.40 15.07
C ARG A 774 -11.06 12.29 14.70
N THR A 775 -11.45 12.30 13.42
CA THR A 775 -12.61 13.09 12.96
C THR A 775 -13.89 12.61 13.64
N LEU A 776 -14.10 11.29 13.74
CA LEU A 776 -15.21 10.70 14.47
C LEU A 776 -15.23 11.18 15.93
N LEU A 777 -14.14 10.98 16.67
CA LEU A 777 -14.06 11.30 18.11
C LEU A 777 -14.03 12.81 18.41
N GLN A 778 -13.70 13.66 17.44
CA GLN A 778 -13.85 15.12 17.55
C GLN A 778 -15.31 15.55 17.42
N ARG A 779 -16.11 14.83 16.65
CA ARG A 779 -17.52 15.13 16.39
C ARG A 779 -18.46 14.39 17.35
N SER A 780 -18.03 13.30 17.98
CA SER A 780 -18.86 12.49 18.86
C SER A 780 -18.19 12.07 20.18
N VAL A 781 -19.05 11.66 21.11
CA VAL A 781 -18.73 10.84 22.26
C VAL A 781 -19.30 9.45 21.99
N VAL A 782 -18.41 8.47 21.83
CA VAL A 782 -18.81 7.07 21.58
C VAL A 782 -18.80 6.33 22.91
N THR A 783 -19.98 5.99 23.40
CA THR A 783 -20.19 5.21 24.62
C THR A 783 -20.34 3.74 24.25
N LEU A 784 -19.44 2.90 24.75
CA LEU A 784 -19.39 1.46 24.48
C LEU A 784 -19.90 0.71 25.71
N LEU A 785 -20.97 -0.04 25.53
CA LEU A 785 -21.64 -0.84 26.57
C LEU A 785 -21.63 -2.32 26.15
N PRO A 786 -20.56 -3.08 26.50
CA PRO A 786 -20.45 -4.48 26.09
C PRO A 786 -21.50 -5.39 26.73
N VAL A 787 -21.88 -5.17 27.99
CA VAL A 787 -22.77 -6.08 28.75
C VAL A 787 -24.01 -5.33 29.26
N VAL A 788 -25.20 -5.83 28.92
CA VAL A 788 -26.49 -5.37 29.48
C VAL A 788 -27.22 -6.52 30.16
N ASP A 789 -27.26 -7.67 29.50
CA ASP A 789 -27.80 -8.92 30.02
C ASP A 789 -26.68 -9.94 30.25
N THR A 790 -26.76 -10.68 31.35
CA THR A 790 -25.73 -11.64 31.76
C THR A 790 -25.62 -12.77 30.75
N TYR A 791 -24.39 -13.19 30.43
CA TYR A 791 -24.15 -14.26 29.46
C TYR A 791 -24.75 -15.60 29.92
N ILE A 792 -25.46 -16.28 29.03
CA ILE A 792 -25.94 -17.65 29.23
C ILE A 792 -25.49 -18.48 28.03
N GLU A 793 -24.79 -19.59 28.28
CA GLU A 793 -24.41 -20.54 27.23
C GLU A 793 -25.68 -21.17 26.63
N ALA A 794 -25.83 -21.06 25.30
CA ALA A 794 -26.99 -21.55 24.58
C ALA A 794 -26.56 -22.25 23.28
N PRO A 795 -27.25 -23.32 22.84
CA PRO A 795 -26.96 -23.94 21.56
C PRO A 795 -27.28 -22.98 20.40
N CYS A 796 -26.57 -23.12 19.28
CA CYS A 796 -26.89 -22.40 18.04
C CYS A 796 -28.32 -22.75 17.57
N GLN A 797 -29.30 -21.91 17.90
CA GLN A 797 -30.70 -22.08 17.50
C GLN A 797 -31.24 -20.79 16.87
N VAL A 798 -31.92 -20.93 15.74
CA VAL A 798 -32.47 -19.81 14.94
C VAL A 798 -33.87 -19.38 15.46
N THR A 799 -34.43 -20.06 16.47
CA THR A 799 -35.89 -20.05 16.73
C THR A 799 -36.40 -19.96 18.17
N ASP A 800 -35.59 -20.07 19.25
CA ASP A 800 -36.15 -20.02 20.61
C ASP A 800 -36.18 -18.61 21.26
N VAL A 801 -37.40 -18.10 21.48
CA VAL A 801 -37.72 -16.80 22.12
C VAL A 801 -37.50 -16.84 23.64
N ARG A 802 -37.46 -18.03 24.25
CA ARG A 802 -37.46 -18.22 25.71
C ARG A 802 -36.15 -17.83 26.41
N ASN A 803 -35.09 -17.52 25.65
CA ASN A 803 -33.77 -17.20 26.20
C ASN A 803 -33.46 -15.69 26.30
N ASN A 804 -34.45 -14.80 26.09
CA ASN A 804 -34.25 -13.34 26.10
C ASN A 804 -35.26 -12.60 27.02
N PRO A 805 -35.18 -12.80 28.35
CA PRO A 805 -36.13 -12.21 29.31
C PRO A 805 -36.13 -10.67 29.29
N LEU A 806 -34.96 -10.04 29.10
CA LEU A 806 -34.84 -8.58 29.03
C LEU A 806 -35.63 -7.95 27.87
N ALA A 807 -35.63 -8.62 26.71
CA ALA A 807 -36.36 -8.14 25.52
C ALA A 807 -37.87 -8.07 25.76
N LEU A 808 -38.41 -9.10 26.43
CA LEU A 808 -39.82 -9.16 26.80
C LEU A 808 -40.18 -8.13 27.88
N GLU A 809 -39.27 -7.87 28.83
CA GLU A 809 -39.47 -6.80 29.81
C GLU A 809 -39.52 -5.41 29.18
N ILE A 810 -38.63 -5.13 28.21
CA ILE A 810 -38.62 -3.84 27.51
C ILE A 810 -39.96 -3.63 26.79
N ILE A 811 -40.43 -4.62 26.02
CA ILE A 811 -41.70 -4.53 25.30
C ILE A 811 -42.89 -4.39 26.27
N ASN A 812 -42.95 -5.21 27.32
CA ASN A 812 -44.10 -5.31 28.22
C ASN A 812 -44.06 -4.35 29.44
N ASN A 813 -43.08 -3.46 29.54
CA ASN A 813 -42.91 -2.55 30.68
C ASN A 813 -42.66 -3.29 32.03
N GLY A 814 -41.71 -4.23 32.02
CA GLY A 814 -41.30 -5.01 33.18
C GLY A 814 -40.57 -4.19 34.28
N ASN A 815 -40.50 -4.74 35.49
CA ASN A 815 -40.05 -4.02 36.70
C ASN A 815 -38.59 -4.28 37.14
N THR A 816 -37.76 -5.01 36.35
CA THR A 816 -36.41 -5.43 36.80
C THR A 816 -35.27 -4.72 36.03
N ILE A 817 -34.49 -5.44 35.23
CA ILE A 817 -33.31 -4.96 34.48
C ILE A 817 -33.74 -3.96 33.41
N GLY A 818 -34.89 -4.20 32.75
CA GLY A 818 -35.44 -3.30 31.74
C GLY A 818 -35.61 -1.87 32.27
N LYS A 819 -36.06 -1.70 33.51
CA LYS A 819 -36.27 -0.37 34.11
C LYS A 819 -34.96 0.38 34.41
N ARG A 820 -33.89 -0.34 34.78
CA ARG A 820 -32.55 0.26 34.97
C ARG A 820 -31.96 0.71 33.64
N PHE A 821 -32.13 -0.11 32.60
CA PHE A 821 -31.70 0.25 31.25
C PHE A 821 -32.48 1.45 30.70
N GLU A 822 -33.80 1.48 30.89
CA GLU A 822 -34.65 2.63 30.54
C GLU A 822 -34.22 3.92 31.29
N GLN A 823 -33.89 3.82 32.58
CA GLN A 823 -33.35 4.94 33.35
C GLN A 823 -31.98 5.42 32.81
N PHE A 824 -31.10 4.48 32.46
CA PHE A 824 -29.81 4.79 31.85
C PHE A 824 -29.96 5.56 30.53
N LEU A 825 -30.85 5.11 29.64
CA LEU A 825 -31.13 5.79 28.37
C LEU A 825 -31.69 7.20 28.59
N HIS A 826 -32.62 7.36 29.54
CA HIS A 826 -33.24 8.65 29.83
C HIS A 826 -32.24 9.68 30.41
N GLU A 827 -31.32 9.26 31.28
CA GLU A 827 -30.39 10.18 31.95
C GLU A 827 -29.15 10.54 31.09
N GLN A 828 -28.78 9.74 30.10
CA GLN A 828 -27.57 9.96 29.29
C GLN A 828 -27.80 10.75 27.98
N HIS A 829 -29.05 10.87 27.52
CA HIS A 829 -29.44 11.64 26.31
C HIS A 829 -28.63 11.30 25.04
N PHE A 830 -28.75 10.06 24.55
CA PHE A 830 -28.09 9.63 23.31
C PHE A 830 -28.82 10.13 22.05
N ASP A 831 -28.06 10.44 20.99
CA ASP A 831 -28.60 10.79 19.68
C ASP A 831 -28.83 9.54 18.80
N LEU A 832 -27.98 8.52 18.94
CA LEU A 832 -28.03 7.25 18.21
C LEU A 832 -27.64 6.08 19.12
N ILE A 833 -28.36 4.96 18.96
CA ILE A 833 -28.03 3.66 19.55
C ILE A 833 -27.72 2.68 18.41
N VAL A 834 -26.54 2.07 18.44
CA VAL A 834 -26.11 1.00 17.54
C VAL A 834 -26.00 -0.30 18.36
N SER A 835 -26.93 -1.22 18.15
CA SER A 835 -26.90 -2.54 18.77
C SER A 835 -26.17 -3.53 17.87
N VAL A 836 -25.09 -4.14 18.35
CA VAL A 836 -24.35 -5.20 17.65
C VAL A 836 -24.87 -6.54 18.14
N GLU A 837 -25.60 -7.25 17.29
CA GLU A 837 -26.31 -8.46 17.69
C GLU A 837 -26.12 -9.61 16.70
N THR A 838 -26.75 -10.76 16.98
CA THR A 838 -26.77 -11.92 16.08
C THR A 838 -28.21 -12.27 15.67
N GLY A 839 -28.40 -13.36 14.93
CA GLY A 839 -29.71 -13.84 14.50
C GLY A 839 -30.39 -12.95 13.45
N GLY A 840 -29.67 -12.49 12.41
CA GLY A 840 -30.25 -11.67 11.32
C GLY A 840 -29.39 -11.57 10.07
N LEU A 841 -29.99 -11.11 8.96
CA LEU A 841 -29.31 -10.90 7.67
C LEU A 841 -29.20 -9.41 7.28
N HIS A 842 -30.17 -8.60 7.71
CA HIS A 842 -30.33 -7.21 7.33
C HIS A 842 -30.30 -6.28 8.53
N LEU A 843 -29.80 -5.07 8.34
CA LEU A 843 -29.85 -4.02 9.36
C LEU A 843 -31.30 -3.77 9.77
N ARG A 844 -31.55 -3.75 11.08
CA ARG A 844 -32.89 -3.49 11.64
C ARG A 844 -32.96 -2.07 12.16
N HIS A 845 -34.10 -1.43 11.96
CA HIS A 845 -34.36 -0.10 12.47
C HIS A 845 -35.85 0.11 12.72
N SER A 846 -36.20 1.15 13.47
CA SER A 846 -37.58 1.54 13.74
C SER A 846 -38.25 2.12 12.48
N LYS A 847 -39.58 2.09 12.41
CA LYS A 847 -40.32 2.80 11.35
C LYS A 847 -40.16 4.31 11.55
N GLY A 848 -39.53 4.99 10.58
CA GLY A 848 -39.26 6.43 10.68
C GLY A 848 -40.52 7.23 10.99
N LYS A 849 -40.53 7.98 12.11
CA LYS A 849 -41.69 8.80 12.52
C LYS A 849 -41.85 10.05 11.65
N ASN A 850 -40.78 10.47 10.99
CA ASN A 850 -40.73 11.62 10.10
C ASN A 850 -39.78 11.35 8.92
N VAL A 851 -39.84 12.24 7.91
CA VAL A 851 -39.07 12.11 6.67
C VAL A 851 -37.57 12.06 6.93
N ILE A 852 -37.06 12.86 7.87
CA ILE A 852 -35.62 12.90 8.18
C ILE A 852 -35.15 11.58 8.79
N GLN A 853 -35.91 11.01 9.73
CA GLN A 853 -35.59 9.71 10.32
C GLN A 853 -35.58 8.59 9.28
N SER A 854 -36.54 8.58 8.33
CA SER A 854 -36.55 7.60 7.24
C SER A 854 -35.29 7.70 6.39
N LEU A 855 -34.91 8.92 5.98
CA LEU A 855 -33.70 9.14 5.17
C LEU A 855 -32.42 8.71 5.90
N ILE A 856 -32.34 8.91 7.23
CA ILE A 856 -31.20 8.47 8.04
C ILE A 856 -31.13 6.93 8.09
N TYR A 857 -32.27 6.24 8.27
CA TYR A 857 -32.29 4.79 8.26
C TYR A 857 -31.97 4.20 6.88
N ASP A 858 -32.41 4.83 5.80
CA ASP A 858 -32.06 4.44 4.43
C ASP A 858 -30.54 4.57 4.20
N LEU A 859 -29.92 5.66 4.69
CA LEU A 859 -28.47 5.84 4.67
C LEU A 859 -27.76 4.71 5.42
N PHE A 860 -28.13 4.43 6.67
CA PHE A 860 -27.49 3.37 7.45
C PHE A 860 -27.66 1.98 6.83
N THR A 861 -28.85 1.70 6.29
CA THR A 861 -29.12 0.46 5.57
C THR A 861 -28.24 0.35 4.33
N HIS A 862 -28.16 1.40 3.51
CA HIS A 862 -27.32 1.41 2.32
C HIS A 862 -25.84 1.21 2.66
N VAL A 863 -25.33 1.95 3.66
CA VAL A 863 -23.94 1.89 4.10
C VAL A 863 -23.59 0.50 4.64
N TYR A 864 -24.46 -0.08 5.48
CA TYR A 864 -24.26 -1.43 6.01
C TYR A 864 -24.32 -2.50 4.92
N GLU A 865 -25.37 -2.49 4.10
CA GLU A 865 -25.60 -3.51 3.06
C GLU A 865 -24.53 -3.48 1.97
N SER A 866 -23.96 -2.31 1.66
CA SER A 866 -22.87 -2.16 0.69
C SER A 866 -21.52 -2.67 1.21
N ASN A 867 -21.34 -2.74 2.54
CA ASN A 867 -20.08 -3.13 3.17
C ASN A 867 -20.15 -4.52 3.85
N LYS A 868 -21.32 -5.14 3.97
CA LYS A 868 -21.46 -6.42 4.68
C LYS A 868 -20.71 -7.56 3.95
N PRO A 869 -20.10 -8.51 4.69
CA PRO A 869 -19.40 -9.66 4.10
C PRO A 869 -20.29 -10.54 3.21
N THR A 870 -19.76 -10.99 2.07
CA THR A 870 -20.46 -11.87 1.10
C THR A 870 -20.74 -13.27 1.66
N GLU A 871 -19.96 -13.74 2.64
CA GLU A 871 -20.07 -15.06 3.27
C GLU A 871 -21.33 -15.25 4.14
N ILE A 872 -22.13 -14.20 4.36
CA ILE A 872 -23.37 -14.26 5.15
C ILE A 872 -24.54 -14.90 4.34
N SER A 873 -24.29 -15.33 3.10
CA SER A 873 -25.31 -15.79 2.16
C SER A 873 -25.77 -17.25 2.34
N LYS A 874 -26.38 -17.63 3.48
CA LYS A 874 -27.16 -18.90 3.62
C LYS A 874 -28.29 -18.84 4.67
N CYS A 875 -28.93 -17.69 4.87
CA CYS A 875 -29.98 -17.55 5.87
C CYS A 875 -31.33 -17.44 5.18
N GLY A 876 -32.25 -18.37 5.44
CA GLY A 876 -33.58 -18.34 4.86
C GLY A 876 -34.43 -17.23 5.48
N ASP A 877 -35.19 -16.51 4.65
CA ASP A 877 -36.15 -15.45 5.03
C ASP A 877 -37.38 -15.99 5.77
N ASN A 878 -37.19 -16.87 6.76
CA ASN A 878 -38.29 -17.30 7.60
C ASN A 878 -38.53 -16.24 8.68
N LYS A 879 -39.61 -15.47 8.52
CA LYS A 879 -40.16 -14.52 9.50
C LYS A 879 -40.56 -15.26 10.79
N ASN A 880 -39.58 -15.63 11.61
CA ASN A 880 -39.76 -16.29 12.89
C ASN A 880 -40.14 -15.26 13.99
N SER A 881 -40.74 -15.74 15.08
CA SER A 881 -41.14 -14.95 16.26
C SER A 881 -40.01 -14.12 16.89
N ILE A 882 -38.75 -14.55 16.78
CA ILE A 882 -37.57 -13.80 17.25
C ILE A 882 -37.36 -12.51 16.45
N PHE A 883 -37.55 -12.56 15.13
CA PHE A 883 -37.35 -11.38 14.28
C PHE A 883 -38.32 -10.27 14.69
N ALA A 884 -39.59 -10.63 14.91
CA ALA A 884 -40.62 -9.72 15.41
C ALA A 884 -40.33 -9.21 16.84
N LEU A 885 -39.74 -10.04 17.71
CA LEU A 885 -39.32 -9.61 19.05
C LEU A 885 -38.24 -8.52 18.96
N LYS A 886 -37.19 -8.74 18.16
CA LYS A 886 -36.06 -7.80 18.02
C LYS A 886 -36.47 -6.49 17.38
N GLU A 887 -37.27 -6.55 16.31
CA GLU A 887 -37.89 -5.34 15.75
C GLU A 887 -38.77 -4.62 16.78
N GLY A 888 -39.52 -5.39 17.58
CA GLY A 888 -40.33 -4.85 18.68
C GLY A 888 -39.51 -4.11 19.73
N VAL A 889 -38.31 -4.59 20.08
CA VAL A 889 -37.40 -3.91 21.02
C VAL A 889 -36.89 -2.59 20.43
N VAL A 890 -36.40 -2.62 19.18
CA VAL A 890 -35.91 -1.42 18.47
C VAL A 890 -37.00 -0.36 18.37
N GLU A 891 -38.21 -0.78 17.98
CA GLU A 891 -39.38 0.11 17.87
C GLU A 891 -39.78 0.67 19.23
N THR A 892 -39.78 -0.15 20.29
CA THR A 892 -40.16 0.27 21.64
C THR A 892 -39.20 1.32 22.22
N ILE A 893 -37.89 1.09 22.10
CA ILE A 893 -36.87 2.02 22.61
C ILE A 893 -36.91 3.34 21.83
N SER A 894 -36.93 3.26 20.49
CA SER A 894 -37.06 4.42 19.60
C SER A 894 -38.34 5.22 19.89
N ALA A 895 -39.46 4.52 20.12
CA ALA A 895 -40.74 5.14 20.40
C ALA A 895 -40.75 5.90 21.74
N ARG A 896 -40.28 5.27 22.82
CA ARG A 896 -40.34 5.79 24.20
C ARG A 896 -39.34 6.91 24.48
N HIS A 897 -38.11 6.78 24.00
CA HIS A 897 -37.05 7.76 24.27
C HIS A 897 -36.85 8.80 23.18
N ASN A 898 -37.48 8.62 22.01
CA ASN A 898 -37.27 9.47 20.84
C ASN A 898 -35.78 9.52 20.41
N ILE A 899 -35.11 8.36 20.46
CA ILE A 899 -33.70 8.16 20.07
C ILE A 899 -33.65 7.30 18.81
N LEU A 900 -32.75 7.61 17.87
CA LEU A 900 -32.51 6.75 16.71
C LEU A 900 -31.89 5.44 17.17
N MET A 901 -32.40 4.29 16.71
CA MET A 901 -31.84 2.99 17.05
C MET A 901 -31.73 2.11 15.81
N VAL A 902 -30.54 1.57 15.60
CA VAL A 902 -30.23 0.57 14.57
C VAL A 902 -29.64 -0.68 15.20
N SER A 903 -29.93 -1.82 14.60
CA SER A 903 -29.43 -3.12 15.02
C SER A 903 -28.67 -3.78 13.88
N VAL A 904 -27.38 -4.04 14.12
CA VAL A 904 -26.41 -4.58 13.17
C VAL A 904 -26.24 -6.07 13.43
N PRO A 905 -26.76 -6.96 12.56
CA PRO A 905 -26.61 -8.39 12.74
C PRO A 905 -25.25 -8.90 12.25
N THR A 906 -24.55 -9.66 13.07
CA THR A 906 -23.19 -10.14 12.78
C THR A 906 -23.10 -11.62 12.40
N SER A 907 -24.17 -12.37 12.66
CA SER A 907 -24.27 -13.80 12.32
C SER A 907 -25.74 -14.20 12.29
N CYS A 908 -26.08 -15.26 11.56
CA CYS A 908 -27.42 -15.87 11.62
C CYS A 908 -27.59 -16.82 12.79
N CYS A 909 -26.49 -17.25 13.39
CA CYS A 909 -26.51 -18.08 14.57
C CYS A 909 -26.49 -17.21 15.82
N ASN A 910 -27.40 -17.46 16.76
CA ASN A 910 -27.45 -16.73 18.04
C ASN A 910 -26.18 -16.96 18.90
N TYR A 911 -25.54 -18.12 18.74
CA TYR A 911 -24.34 -18.50 19.49
C TYR A 911 -23.19 -18.86 18.54
N VAL A 912 -22.25 -17.94 18.34
CA VAL A 912 -21.05 -18.21 17.53
C VAL A 912 -19.99 -18.89 18.40
N GLU A 913 -19.21 -19.82 17.84
CA GLU A 913 -18.11 -20.43 18.60
C GLU A 913 -17.00 -19.39 18.90
N PRO A 914 -16.41 -19.37 20.11
CA PRO A 914 -15.39 -18.40 20.48
C PRO A 914 -14.21 -18.30 19.48
N ASN A 915 -13.76 -19.44 18.94
CA ASN A 915 -12.64 -19.49 17.99
C ASN A 915 -12.90 -18.76 16.66
N LYS A 916 -14.16 -18.46 16.33
CA LYS A 916 -14.56 -17.72 15.12
C LYS A 916 -14.61 -16.21 15.34
N ILE A 917 -14.59 -15.74 16.59
CA ILE A 917 -14.68 -14.31 16.94
C ILE A 917 -13.57 -13.47 16.27
N PRO A 918 -12.29 -13.88 16.23
CA PRO A 918 -11.25 -13.10 15.55
C PRO A 918 -11.50 -12.89 14.04
N ARG A 919 -11.98 -13.92 13.34
CA ARG A 919 -12.37 -13.81 11.92
C ARG A 919 -13.61 -12.93 11.75
N MET A 920 -14.56 -13.06 12.65
CA MET A 920 -15.75 -12.21 12.66
C MET A 920 -15.38 -10.73 12.88
N TRP A 921 -14.44 -10.44 13.79
CA TRP A 921 -13.92 -9.09 13.98
C TRP A 921 -13.31 -8.51 12.69
N ARG A 922 -12.47 -9.30 11.98
CA ARG A 922 -11.93 -8.92 10.66
C ARG A 922 -13.02 -8.51 9.67
N HIS A 923 -14.08 -9.29 9.61
CA HIS A 923 -15.17 -9.08 8.65
C HIS A 923 -16.11 -7.91 9.03
N PHE A 924 -16.28 -7.63 10.33
CA PHE A 924 -17.28 -6.66 10.81
C PHE A 924 -16.71 -5.31 11.27
N LEU A 925 -15.40 -5.17 11.44
CA LEU A 925 -14.80 -3.89 11.81
C LEU A 925 -15.22 -2.76 10.84
N ARG A 926 -15.06 -2.98 9.53
CA ARG A 926 -15.39 -1.96 8.51
C ARG A 926 -16.89 -1.62 8.49
N PRO A 927 -17.83 -2.58 8.34
CA PRO A 927 -19.27 -2.29 8.39
C PRO A 927 -19.70 -1.51 9.64
N LEU A 928 -19.17 -1.84 10.81
CA LEU A 928 -19.49 -1.14 12.06
C LEU A 928 -18.95 0.30 12.06
N MET A 929 -17.70 0.48 11.62
CA MET A 929 -17.08 1.80 11.55
C MET A 929 -17.78 2.72 10.56
N GLU A 930 -18.23 2.21 9.42
CA GLU A 930 -18.98 3.00 8.43
C GLU A 930 -20.31 3.51 9.00
N VAL A 931 -21.10 2.64 9.63
CA VAL A 931 -22.39 3.05 10.25
C VAL A 931 -22.18 4.12 11.33
N ILE A 932 -21.18 3.94 12.20
CA ILE A 932 -20.87 4.89 13.28
C ILE A 932 -20.36 6.22 12.69
N SER A 933 -19.52 6.17 11.65
CA SER A 933 -18.94 7.36 11.01
C SER A 933 -19.98 8.15 10.21
N SER A 934 -20.92 7.48 9.54
CA SER A 934 -22.04 8.14 8.86
C SER A 934 -23.00 8.86 9.82
N SER A 935 -22.98 8.54 11.11
CA SER A 935 -23.83 9.21 12.10
C SER A 935 -23.34 10.60 12.54
N VAL A 936 -22.11 10.99 12.19
CA VAL A 936 -21.53 12.29 12.60
C VAL A 936 -21.51 13.33 11.49
N GLN A 937 -22.41 13.18 10.52
CA GLN A 937 -22.63 14.14 9.43
C GLN A 937 -23.97 14.89 9.60
N GLY A 938 -24.05 16.08 9.02
CA GLY A 938 -25.24 16.93 9.08
C GLY A 938 -24.91 18.37 9.46
N ILE A 939 -25.70 18.98 10.35
CA ILE A 939 -25.54 20.39 10.74
C ILE A 939 -25.42 20.55 12.25
N ARG A 940 -24.55 21.48 12.66
CA ARG A 940 -24.41 21.95 14.04
C ARG A 940 -24.59 23.46 14.08
N LEU A 941 -25.68 23.90 14.70
CA LEU A 941 -26.14 25.29 14.74
C LEU A 941 -26.01 25.86 16.14
N THR A 942 -25.30 26.98 16.31
CA THR A 942 -25.32 27.77 17.56
C THR A 942 -26.24 28.96 17.39
N VAL A 943 -27.30 29.06 18.20
CA VAL A 943 -28.29 30.14 18.08
C VAL A 943 -28.02 31.24 19.11
N LEU A 944 -27.76 32.45 18.63
CA LEU A 944 -27.38 33.62 19.42
C LEU A 944 -28.33 34.79 19.18
N ASN A 945 -28.40 35.73 20.11
CA ASN A 945 -29.00 37.05 19.87
C ASN A 945 -27.98 38.05 19.32
N SER A 946 -28.43 39.28 19.04
CA SER A 946 -27.60 40.39 18.52
C SER A 946 -26.40 40.75 19.40
N VAL A 947 -26.42 40.40 20.70
CA VAL A 947 -25.35 40.62 21.67
C VAL A 947 -24.51 39.35 21.91
N HIS A 948 -24.61 38.36 21.02
CA HIS A 948 -23.85 37.10 21.07
C HIS A 948 -24.15 36.21 22.30
N THR A 949 -25.33 36.34 22.90
CA THR A 949 -25.76 35.46 24.00
C THR A 949 -26.60 34.27 23.50
N PRO A 950 -26.42 33.05 24.05
CA PRO A 950 -27.15 31.85 23.63
C PRO A 950 -28.67 31.95 23.83
N LEU A 951 -29.45 31.75 22.77
CA LEU A 951 -30.91 31.71 22.81
C LEU A 951 -31.41 30.31 23.15
N ARG A 952 -31.43 29.97 24.44
CA ARG A 952 -31.74 28.62 24.98
C ARG A 952 -33.18 28.14 24.72
N MET A 953 -34.09 29.04 24.36
CA MET A 953 -35.47 28.74 23.98
C MET A 953 -35.68 28.66 22.46
N ALA A 954 -34.59 28.66 21.68
CA ALA A 954 -34.65 28.55 20.23
C ALA A 954 -35.04 27.13 19.80
N VAL A 955 -35.71 27.08 18.66
CA VAL A 955 -36.23 25.86 18.05
C VAL A 955 -35.80 25.86 16.58
N VAL A 956 -35.17 24.78 16.15
CA VAL A 956 -34.72 24.57 14.77
C VAL A 956 -35.64 23.56 14.11
N SER A 957 -36.22 23.90 12.95
CA SER A 957 -37.04 22.98 12.17
C SER A 957 -36.44 22.69 10.80
N VAL A 958 -36.32 21.43 10.42
CA VAL A 958 -35.83 20.97 9.11
C VAL A 958 -36.86 20.03 8.52
N ASN A 959 -37.38 20.34 7.32
CA ASN A 959 -38.44 19.57 6.63
C ASN A 959 -39.61 19.18 7.57
N GLY A 960 -40.05 20.10 8.43
CA GLY A 960 -41.16 19.90 9.37
C GLY A 960 -40.82 19.14 10.65
N THR A 961 -39.61 18.59 10.79
CA THR A 961 -39.12 17.99 12.04
C THR A 961 -38.53 19.07 12.92
N THR A 962 -38.82 19.05 14.23
CA THR A 962 -38.44 20.12 15.17
C THR A 962 -37.40 19.61 16.17
N TYR A 963 -36.35 20.40 16.37
CA TYR A 963 -35.20 20.12 17.23
C TYR A 963 -35.02 21.26 18.24
N SER A 964 -34.85 20.90 19.51
CA SER A 964 -34.55 21.85 20.58
C SER A 964 -33.06 22.13 20.64
N VAL A 965 -32.66 23.32 21.11
CA VAL A 965 -31.26 23.66 21.33
C VAL A 965 -30.78 23.18 22.71
N SER A 966 -29.46 23.00 22.84
CA SER A 966 -28.83 22.58 24.08
C SER A 966 -29.04 23.61 25.21
N PRO A 967 -29.14 23.14 26.47
CA PRO A 967 -29.53 24.00 27.57
C PRO A 967 -28.47 25.06 27.90
N ASN A 968 -27.16 24.84 27.68
CA ASN A 968 -26.11 25.80 28.00
C ASN A 968 -25.67 26.68 26.83
N GLN A 969 -25.31 26.06 25.71
CA GLN A 969 -24.71 26.77 24.57
C GLN A 969 -25.71 27.10 23.47
N ALA A 970 -26.99 26.74 23.62
CA ALA A 970 -28.02 26.87 22.59
C ALA A 970 -27.59 26.25 21.25
N ILE A 971 -26.99 25.06 21.31
CA ILE A 971 -26.52 24.30 20.14
C ILE A 971 -27.58 23.28 19.71
N ALA A 972 -27.98 23.30 18.45
CA ALA A 972 -28.74 22.22 17.83
C ALA A 972 -27.81 21.37 16.97
N LYS A 973 -27.72 20.08 17.28
CA LYS A 973 -27.02 19.06 16.50
C LYS A 973 -28.05 18.20 15.76
N ILE A 974 -27.98 18.17 14.43
CA ILE A 974 -28.98 17.50 13.59
C ILE A 974 -28.25 16.63 12.57
N MET A 975 -28.45 15.33 12.69
CA MET A 975 -27.95 14.34 11.72
C MET A 975 -28.76 14.46 10.43
N LEU A 976 -28.07 14.65 9.30
CA LEU A 976 -28.70 14.79 7.98
C LEU A 976 -27.93 13.99 6.94
N PRO A 977 -28.58 13.15 6.13
CA PRO A 977 -27.97 12.52 4.96
C PRO A 977 -27.51 13.54 3.91
N PRO A 978 -26.73 13.12 2.89
CA PRO A 978 -26.34 14.01 1.81
C PRO A 978 -27.57 14.51 1.05
N GLY A 979 -27.63 15.81 0.80
CA GLY A 979 -28.80 16.44 0.20
C GLY A 979 -28.95 17.92 0.50
N SER A 980 -29.98 18.54 -0.07
CA SER A 980 -30.30 19.96 0.14
C SER A 980 -31.52 20.12 1.06
N TYR A 981 -31.36 20.90 2.12
CA TYR A 981 -32.37 21.14 3.14
C TYR A 981 -32.54 22.63 3.42
N VAL A 982 -33.65 23.00 4.06
CA VAL A 982 -33.87 24.35 4.56
C VAL A 982 -34.17 24.27 6.05
N ALA A 983 -33.30 24.86 6.87
CA ALA A 983 -33.46 24.96 8.31
C ALA A 983 -34.18 26.27 8.67
N LYS A 984 -35.30 26.18 9.39
CA LYS A 984 -36.03 27.31 9.96
C LYS A 984 -35.67 27.43 11.44
N ILE A 985 -34.98 28.50 11.81
CA ILE A 985 -34.61 28.80 13.20
C ILE A 985 -35.58 29.83 13.73
N SER A 986 -36.24 29.53 14.85
CA SER A 986 -37.20 30.43 15.50
C SER A 986 -36.96 30.49 17.00
N CYS A 987 -37.10 31.68 17.60
CA CYS A 987 -37.06 31.86 19.05
C CYS A 987 -38.15 32.89 19.44
N LYS A 988 -38.72 32.75 20.63
CA LYS A 988 -39.74 33.68 21.13
C LYS A 988 -39.17 35.11 21.14
N TYR A 989 -39.95 36.09 20.68
CA TYR A 989 -39.57 37.50 20.57
C TYR A 989 -38.41 37.81 19.59
N HIS A 990 -38.14 36.89 18.65
CA HIS A 990 -37.14 37.08 17.59
C HIS A 990 -37.73 36.75 16.21
N GLU A 991 -37.26 37.42 15.17
CA GLU A 991 -37.66 37.11 13.80
C GLU A 991 -37.11 35.74 13.37
N PRO A 992 -37.95 34.84 12.81
CA PRO A 992 -37.50 33.53 12.36
C PRO A 992 -36.62 33.67 11.11
N GLN A 993 -35.53 32.90 11.06
CA GLN A 993 -34.60 32.89 9.94
C GLN A 993 -34.68 31.56 9.18
N LEU A 994 -34.68 31.63 7.84
CA LEU A 994 -34.56 30.47 6.96
C LEU A 994 -33.13 30.37 6.45
N LEU A 995 -32.53 29.18 6.57
CA LEU A 995 -31.15 28.91 6.18
C LEU A 995 -31.11 27.71 5.22
N PRO A 996 -30.82 27.91 3.93
CA PRO A 996 -30.58 26.80 3.01
C PRO A 996 -29.24 26.14 3.36
N VAL A 997 -29.22 24.82 3.41
CA VAL A 997 -28.03 24.02 3.72
C VAL A 997 -27.91 22.87 2.71
N SER A 998 -26.70 22.60 2.24
CA SER A 998 -26.41 21.48 1.34
C SER A 998 -25.32 20.63 1.99
N ILE A 999 -25.57 19.34 2.16
CA ILE A 999 -24.71 18.41 2.88
C ILE A 999 -24.10 17.43 1.87
N GLU A 1000 -22.77 17.37 1.86
CA GLU A 1000 -22.01 16.33 1.16
C GLU A 1000 -21.76 15.12 2.08
N GLU A 1001 -21.36 13.99 1.49
CA GLU A 1001 -21.08 12.75 2.23
C GLU A 1001 -19.95 12.95 3.26
N GLY A 1002 -20.19 12.55 4.52
CA GLY A 1002 -19.24 12.71 5.63
C GLY A 1002 -19.09 14.13 6.17
N GLN A 1003 -19.86 15.11 5.67
CA GLN A 1003 -19.71 16.52 6.03
C GLN A 1003 -20.53 16.91 7.27
N LEU A 1004 -19.92 17.64 8.21
CA LEU A 1004 -20.60 18.32 9.32
C LEU A 1004 -20.44 19.83 9.16
N LEU A 1005 -21.53 20.55 8.91
CA LEU A 1005 -21.51 22.00 8.77
C LEU A 1005 -21.71 22.71 10.11
N ASP A 1006 -20.71 23.48 10.50
CA ASP A 1006 -20.72 24.32 11.70
C ASP A 1006 -21.17 25.74 11.39
N MET A 1007 -22.29 26.15 11.99
CA MET A 1007 -22.92 27.44 11.68
C MET A 1007 -23.33 28.17 12.95
N LYS A 1008 -23.11 29.49 12.96
CA LYS A 1008 -23.60 30.40 14.00
C LYS A 1008 -24.72 31.27 13.42
N VAL A 1009 -25.88 31.25 14.06
CA VAL A 1009 -27.07 31.98 13.62
C VAL A 1009 -27.42 33.04 14.64
N ILE A 1010 -27.46 34.30 14.20
CA ILE A 1010 -27.83 35.44 15.05
C ILE A 1010 -29.26 35.84 14.70
N LEU A 1011 -30.20 35.61 15.62
CA LEU A 1011 -31.58 36.04 15.46
C LEU A 1011 -31.74 37.50 15.90
N ARG A 1012 -32.48 38.28 15.12
CA ARG A 1012 -32.82 39.66 15.45
C ARG A 1012 -34.04 39.69 16.37
N GLU A 1013 -34.00 40.51 17.41
CA GLU A 1013 -35.16 40.76 18.26
C GLU A 1013 -36.28 41.35 17.41
N THR A 1014 -37.49 40.84 17.58
CA THR A 1014 -38.67 41.46 16.96
C THR A 1014 -38.83 42.81 17.63
N THR A 1015 -38.69 43.92 16.89
CA THR A 1015 -38.97 45.25 17.44
C THR A 1015 -40.45 45.34 17.78
N ILE A 1016 -40.82 45.02 19.03
CA ILE A 1016 -42.16 45.25 19.60
C ILE A 1016 -42.36 46.77 19.88
N GLY A 1017 -41.51 47.64 19.34
CA GLY A 1017 -41.53 49.09 19.53
C GLY A 1017 -42.20 49.91 18.42
N ALA A 1018 -42.56 49.34 17.26
CA ALA A 1018 -43.14 50.13 16.16
C ALA A 1018 -44.61 50.51 16.37
N SER A 1019 -45.30 49.93 17.35
CA SER A 1019 -46.75 50.15 17.59
C SER A 1019 -47.06 51.24 18.64
N LEU A 1020 -46.07 51.85 19.28
CA LEU A 1020 -46.29 52.81 20.38
C LEU A 1020 -45.50 54.13 20.24
N ALA A 1021 -44.97 54.45 19.06
CA ALA A 1021 -44.38 55.75 18.79
C ALA A 1021 -45.47 56.86 18.77
N HIS A 1022 -45.80 57.39 19.95
CA HIS A 1022 -46.53 58.63 20.07
C HIS A 1022 -45.52 59.78 19.90
N ALA A 1023 -45.72 60.64 18.91
CA ALA A 1023 -44.91 61.84 18.72
C ALA A 1023 -45.16 62.82 19.89
N GLY A 1024 -44.27 62.84 20.88
CA GLY A 1024 -44.33 63.76 22.03
C GLY A 1024 -43.32 63.42 23.13
N ASN A 1025 -43.04 64.38 24.00
CA ASN A 1025 -42.19 64.19 25.18
C ASN A 1025 -42.92 63.28 26.20
N GLY A 1026 -42.28 62.18 26.59
CA GLY A 1026 -42.88 61.21 27.51
C GLY A 1026 -42.00 59.99 27.75
N ILE A 1027 -42.45 59.14 28.67
CA ILE A 1027 -41.75 57.93 29.09
C ILE A 1027 -42.57 56.70 28.67
N ALA A 1028 -41.96 55.83 27.86
CA ALA A 1028 -42.51 54.51 27.53
C ALA A 1028 -41.81 53.44 28.37
N GLY A 1029 -42.49 52.36 28.73
CA GLY A 1029 -41.82 51.35 29.53
C GLY A 1029 -42.60 50.07 29.75
N TYR A 1030 -41.96 49.12 30.42
CA TYR A 1030 -42.57 47.85 30.82
C TYR A 1030 -42.40 47.57 32.31
N VAL A 1031 -43.32 46.83 32.92
CA VAL A 1031 -43.25 46.29 34.28
C VAL A 1031 -43.28 44.77 34.22
N VAL A 1032 -42.20 44.13 34.67
CA VAL A 1032 -42.02 42.67 34.67
C VAL A 1032 -41.64 42.14 36.05
N ASP A 1033 -41.83 40.84 36.29
CA ASP A 1033 -41.33 40.15 37.49
C ASP A 1033 -39.84 39.76 37.34
N PHE A 1034 -39.25 39.17 38.39
CA PHE A 1034 -37.84 38.71 38.38
C PHE A 1034 -37.55 37.62 37.33
N ASN A 1035 -38.60 36.94 36.82
CA ASN A 1035 -38.50 35.93 35.77
C ASN A 1035 -38.87 36.51 34.39
N HIS A 1036 -38.95 37.85 34.26
CA HIS A 1036 -39.29 38.58 33.04
C HIS A 1036 -40.71 38.33 32.50
N HIS A 1037 -41.66 37.90 33.34
CA HIS A 1037 -43.07 37.85 32.95
C HIS A 1037 -43.73 39.23 33.12
N PRO A 1038 -44.59 39.66 32.19
CA PRO A 1038 -45.37 40.90 32.35
C PRO A 1038 -46.26 40.86 33.59
N VAL A 1039 -46.33 41.96 34.34
CA VAL A 1039 -47.24 42.10 35.49
C VAL A 1039 -48.49 42.88 35.08
N ASP A 1040 -49.56 42.15 34.78
CA ASP A 1040 -50.81 42.61 34.13
C ASP A 1040 -51.72 43.55 34.96
N ASN A 1041 -51.27 44.04 36.12
CA ASN A 1041 -52.01 44.97 36.97
C ASN A 1041 -51.11 45.99 37.70
N ALA A 1042 -49.89 46.21 37.21
CA ALA A 1042 -49.01 47.22 37.76
C ALA A 1042 -49.53 48.65 37.47
N ILE A 1043 -49.20 49.57 38.37
CA ILE A 1043 -49.50 51.00 38.26
C ILE A 1043 -48.17 51.75 38.37
N ILE A 1044 -47.93 52.67 37.45
CA ILE A 1044 -46.82 53.62 37.52
C ILE A 1044 -47.32 54.91 38.15
N LEU A 1045 -46.60 55.36 39.18
CA LEU A 1045 -46.80 56.63 39.87
C LEU A 1045 -45.60 57.53 39.59
N VAL A 1046 -45.83 58.80 39.27
CA VAL A 1046 -44.74 59.79 39.12
C VAL A 1046 -44.73 60.68 40.36
N GLU A 1047 -43.73 60.51 41.22
CA GLU A 1047 -43.57 61.24 42.48
C GLU A 1047 -43.51 62.76 42.23
N GLY A 1048 -44.25 63.52 43.03
CA GLY A 1048 -44.39 64.97 42.87
C GLY A 1048 -45.45 65.41 41.85
N THR A 1049 -46.18 64.48 41.23
CA THR A 1049 -47.31 64.78 40.32
C THR A 1049 -48.55 63.94 40.68
N ASN A 1050 -49.73 64.33 40.16
CA ASN A 1050 -50.97 63.53 40.27
C ASN A 1050 -51.12 62.48 39.15
N ILE A 1051 -50.04 62.12 38.46
CA ILE A 1051 -50.08 61.22 37.31
C ILE A 1051 -49.91 59.78 37.78
N SER A 1052 -50.95 58.97 37.58
CA SER A 1052 -50.95 57.52 37.78
C SER A 1052 -51.37 56.82 36.49
N GLN A 1053 -50.53 55.95 35.95
CA GLN A 1053 -50.80 55.22 34.71
C GLN A 1053 -50.90 53.73 34.98
N LYS A 1054 -52.03 53.11 34.60
CA LYS A 1054 -52.18 51.66 34.65
C LYS A 1054 -51.46 51.02 33.47
N VAL A 1055 -50.73 49.96 33.76
CA VAL A 1055 -49.98 49.14 32.80
C VAL A 1055 -50.95 48.19 32.09
N ASN A 1056 -50.71 47.90 30.81
CA ASN A 1056 -51.55 46.96 30.05
C ASN A 1056 -51.25 45.48 30.38
N ASP A 1057 -52.02 44.59 29.79
CA ASP A 1057 -51.93 43.13 29.85
C ASP A 1057 -50.61 42.54 29.33
N GLN A 1058 -49.81 43.34 28.62
CA GLN A 1058 -48.44 43.01 28.19
C GLN A 1058 -47.36 43.65 29.06
N GLY A 1059 -47.75 44.27 30.18
CA GLY A 1059 -46.81 44.93 31.08
C GLY A 1059 -46.34 46.30 30.57
N ALA A 1060 -46.88 46.85 29.48
CA ALA A 1060 -46.44 48.12 28.88
C ALA A 1060 -47.18 49.36 29.42
N PHE A 1061 -46.51 50.52 29.46
CA PHE A 1061 -47.10 51.82 29.80
C PHE A 1061 -46.49 52.97 28.98
N TRP A 1062 -47.24 54.07 28.89
CA TRP A 1062 -46.81 55.36 28.32
C TRP A 1062 -47.28 56.50 29.22
N VAL A 1063 -46.37 57.41 29.59
CA VAL A 1063 -46.69 58.60 30.39
C VAL A 1063 -46.17 59.86 29.69
N PRO A 1064 -47.04 60.76 29.20
CA PRO A 1064 -46.59 62.03 28.62
C PRO A 1064 -46.08 62.97 29.73
N LEU A 1065 -44.85 63.46 29.61
CA LEU A 1065 -44.19 64.33 30.58
C LEU A 1065 -43.36 65.38 29.85
N GLN A 1066 -43.28 66.60 30.42
CA GLN A 1066 -42.38 67.63 29.90
C GLN A 1066 -40.92 67.31 30.26
N GLU A 1067 -39.96 68.03 29.67
CA GLU A 1067 -38.53 67.84 29.97
C GLU A 1067 -38.22 68.07 31.46
N GLY A 1068 -37.46 67.15 32.05
CA GLY A 1068 -37.13 67.19 33.47
C GLY A 1068 -36.73 65.82 34.02
N ASP A 1069 -36.27 65.81 35.27
CA ASP A 1069 -35.95 64.59 36.02
C ASP A 1069 -37.15 64.21 36.89
N PHE A 1070 -37.66 63.00 36.72
CA PHE A 1070 -38.83 62.49 37.44
C PHE A 1070 -38.48 61.23 38.22
N VAL A 1071 -39.04 61.10 39.43
CA VAL A 1071 -39.00 59.85 40.18
C VAL A 1071 -40.27 59.07 39.87
N MET A 1072 -40.11 57.85 39.36
CA MET A 1072 -41.21 56.98 38.99
C MET A 1072 -41.23 55.73 39.87
N VAL A 1073 -42.40 55.33 40.34
CA VAL A 1073 -42.63 54.18 41.22
C VAL A 1073 -43.59 53.21 40.53
N ALA A 1074 -43.14 51.97 40.29
CA ALA A 1074 -43.98 50.88 39.82
C ALA A 1074 -44.49 50.06 41.01
N THR A 1075 -45.80 49.88 41.11
CA THR A 1075 -46.45 49.14 42.20
C THR A 1075 -47.49 48.16 41.67
N ALA A 1076 -47.57 46.96 42.25
CA ALA A 1076 -48.58 45.96 41.94
C ALA A 1076 -48.96 45.17 43.19
N LYS A 1077 -50.22 44.72 43.28
CA LYS A 1077 -50.71 43.95 44.44
C LYS A 1077 -49.96 42.62 44.56
N GLY A 1078 -49.31 42.39 45.71
CA GLY A 1078 -48.49 41.19 45.96
C GLY A 1078 -47.04 41.30 45.49
N TYR A 1079 -46.58 42.50 45.13
CA TYR A 1079 -45.20 42.79 44.75
C TYR A 1079 -44.65 43.99 45.54
N ALA A 1080 -43.35 43.98 45.83
CA ALA A 1080 -42.65 45.11 46.40
C ALA A 1080 -42.52 46.24 45.35
N PRO A 1081 -42.81 47.51 45.69
CA PRO A 1081 -42.72 48.61 44.75
C PRO A 1081 -41.27 48.90 44.35
N SER A 1082 -41.05 49.28 43.09
CA SER A 1082 -39.73 49.64 42.55
C SER A 1082 -39.71 51.11 42.13
N THR A 1083 -38.72 51.87 42.60
CA THR A 1083 -38.56 53.30 42.30
C THR A 1083 -37.35 53.53 41.38
N LYS A 1084 -37.49 54.40 40.37
CA LYS A 1084 -36.42 54.81 39.45
C LYS A 1084 -36.46 56.31 39.18
N LEU A 1085 -35.28 56.93 39.10
CA LEU A 1085 -35.12 58.30 38.60
C LEU A 1085 -34.95 58.25 37.07
N VAL A 1086 -35.73 59.04 36.34
CA VAL A 1086 -35.79 59.02 34.88
C VAL A 1086 -35.83 60.45 34.33
N LYS A 1087 -34.95 60.75 33.38
CA LYS A 1087 -34.83 62.05 32.73
C LYS A 1087 -35.54 62.05 31.39
N VAL A 1088 -36.46 62.99 31.17
CA VAL A 1088 -37.15 63.21 29.88
C VAL A 1088 -36.43 64.31 29.11
N VAL A 1089 -36.02 64.02 27.88
CA VAL A 1089 -35.27 64.92 26.98
C VAL A 1089 -36.13 65.30 25.77
N HIS A 1090 -35.91 66.49 25.19
CA HIS A 1090 -36.70 67.03 24.09
C HIS A 1090 -36.78 66.08 22.88
N MET A 1091 -38.00 65.75 22.45
CA MET A 1091 -38.32 64.96 21.25
C MET A 1091 -37.79 63.52 21.18
N GLU A 1092 -37.38 62.92 22.30
CA GLU A 1092 -37.07 61.49 22.37
C GLU A 1092 -37.88 60.79 23.49
N PRO A 1093 -38.71 59.77 23.16
CA PRO A 1093 -39.41 58.99 24.17
C PRO A 1093 -38.40 58.20 25.01
N THR A 1094 -38.33 58.48 26.31
CA THR A 1094 -37.39 57.78 27.20
C THR A 1094 -37.95 56.42 27.57
N GLN A 1095 -37.18 55.34 27.35
CA GLN A 1095 -37.61 53.96 27.63
C GLN A 1095 -37.15 53.47 29.01
N VAL A 1096 -38.06 52.86 29.78
CA VAL A 1096 -37.79 52.40 31.16
C VAL A 1096 -38.39 51.03 31.44
N LEU A 1097 -37.57 50.10 31.94
CA LEU A 1097 -38.03 48.80 32.44
C LEU A 1097 -38.08 48.79 33.97
N PHE A 1098 -39.20 48.40 34.57
CA PHE A 1098 -39.34 48.13 36.00
C PHE A 1098 -39.37 46.62 36.26
N THR A 1099 -38.59 46.18 37.23
CA THR A 1099 -38.61 44.79 37.72
C THR A 1099 -39.09 44.79 39.16
N ILE A 1100 -40.24 44.17 39.42
CA ILE A 1100 -40.87 44.12 40.76
C ILE A 1100 -40.85 42.69 41.31
N MET A 1101 -40.52 42.53 42.59
CA MET A 1101 -40.37 41.21 43.23
C MET A 1101 -41.65 40.82 43.96
N LYS A 1102 -42.07 39.56 43.83
CA LYS A 1102 -43.26 39.03 44.51
C LYS A 1102 -42.99 38.94 46.02
N ASP A 1103 -43.89 39.52 46.81
CA ASP A 1103 -43.75 39.55 48.27
C ASP A 1103 -43.92 38.13 48.84
N GLN A 1104 -42.88 37.60 49.48
CA GLN A 1104 -42.86 36.24 50.05
C GLN A 1104 -42.40 36.27 51.50
N ASP A 1105 -43.29 36.70 52.37
CA ASP A 1105 -43.14 36.52 53.81
C ASP A 1105 -43.58 35.11 54.23
N VAL A 1106 -42.76 34.46 55.06
CA VAL A 1106 -43.11 33.21 55.75
C VAL A 1106 -43.10 33.49 57.24
N ILE A 1107 -44.30 33.58 57.86
CA ILE A 1107 -44.50 33.87 59.29
C ILE A 1107 -43.87 35.22 59.70
N GLY A 1108 -44.14 36.28 58.92
CA GLY A 1108 -43.69 37.64 59.23
C GLY A 1108 -42.18 37.87 59.15
N LEU A 1109 -41.44 36.92 58.54
CA LEU A 1109 -40.01 37.02 58.28
C LEU A 1109 -39.73 36.86 56.78
N PRO A 1110 -38.75 37.62 56.23
CA PRO A 1110 -38.28 37.42 54.87
C PRO A 1110 -37.79 35.99 54.66
N ARG A 1111 -38.18 35.33 53.56
CA ARG A 1111 -37.86 33.91 53.27
C ARG A 1111 -36.38 33.55 53.42
N MET A 1112 -35.46 34.47 53.09
CA MET A 1112 -34.02 34.27 53.31
C MET A 1112 -33.65 34.19 54.79
N GLY A 1113 -34.31 34.97 55.66
CA GLY A 1113 -34.15 34.90 57.11
C GLY A 1113 -34.69 33.59 57.70
N PHE A 1114 -35.82 33.10 57.18
CA PHE A 1114 -36.37 31.79 57.58
C PHE A 1114 -35.44 30.63 57.19
N ILE A 1115 -34.88 30.65 55.98
CA ILE A 1115 -33.90 29.65 55.51
C ILE A 1115 -32.62 29.70 56.36
N PHE A 1116 -32.15 30.90 56.72
CA PHE A 1116 -30.96 31.06 57.54
C PHE A 1116 -31.16 30.51 58.96
N LEU A 1117 -32.34 30.75 59.57
CA LEU A 1117 -32.67 30.25 60.91
C LEU A 1117 -32.79 28.72 60.95
N ILE A 1118 -33.40 28.10 59.93
CA ILE A 1118 -33.48 26.64 59.82
C ILE A 1118 -32.09 26.03 59.61
N SER A 1119 -31.25 26.67 58.77
CA SER A 1119 -29.88 26.20 58.52
C SER A 1119 -29.01 26.26 59.78
N LEU A 1120 -29.19 27.31 60.61
CA LEU A 1120 -28.50 27.45 61.89
C LEU A 1120 -28.95 26.38 62.91
N ALA A 1121 -30.25 26.05 62.94
CA ALA A 1121 -30.77 24.99 63.80
C ALA A 1121 -30.23 23.61 63.40
N ILE A 1122 -30.14 23.32 62.10
CA ILE A 1122 -29.57 22.06 61.59
C ILE A 1122 -28.08 21.95 61.92
N MET A 1123 -27.32 23.06 61.80
CA MET A 1123 -25.90 23.10 62.17
C MET A 1123 -25.66 22.87 63.67
N LEU A 1124 -26.54 23.37 64.54
CA LEU A 1124 -26.45 23.12 65.99
C LEU A 1124 -26.77 21.66 66.36
N VAL A 1125 -27.71 21.02 65.65
CA VAL A 1125 -28.03 19.59 65.84
C VAL A 1125 -26.88 18.70 65.35
N LEU A 1126 -26.29 19.02 64.20
CA LEU A 1126 -25.12 18.29 63.66
C LEU A 1126 -23.87 18.53 64.52
N GLY A 1127 -23.66 19.76 65.01
CA GLY A 1127 -22.57 20.09 65.92
C GLY A 1127 -22.68 19.40 67.27
N GLY A 1128 -23.90 19.29 67.83
CA GLY A 1128 -24.17 18.53 69.05
C GLY A 1128 -23.96 17.03 68.89
N GLY A 1129 -24.34 16.46 67.73
CA GLY A 1129 -24.11 15.05 67.41
C GLY A 1129 -22.62 14.70 67.27
N LEU A 1130 -21.83 15.60 66.66
CA LEU A 1130 -20.38 15.46 66.55
C LEU A 1130 -19.66 15.60 67.89
N LEU A 1131 -20.10 16.50 68.77
CA LEU A 1131 -19.55 16.63 70.12
C LEU A 1131 -19.86 15.42 71.01
N GLY A 1132 -21.04 14.82 70.85
CA GLY A 1132 -21.43 13.58 71.54
C GLY A 1132 -20.61 12.36 71.10
N CYS A 1133 -20.33 12.22 69.80
CA CYS A 1133 -19.44 11.17 69.29
C CYS A 1133 -17.98 11.35 69.75
N MET A 1134 -17.50 12.60 69.87
CA MET A 1134 -16.14 12.90 70.32
C MET A 1134 -15.93 12.63 71.81
N LEU A 1135 -16.96 12.75 72.64
CA LEU A 1135 -16.88 12.48 74.09
C LEU A 1135 -17.00 10.99 74.45
N CYS A 1136 -17.60 10.16 73.59
CA CYS A 1136 -17.72 8.71 73.83
C CYS A 1136 -16.51 7.87 73.36
N CYS A 1137 -15.59 8.43 72.58
CA CYS A 1137 -14.49 7.68 71.95
C CYS A 1137 -13.09 8.00 72.53
N ASN A 1138 -12.99 8.29 73.83
CA ASN A 1138 -11.71 8.60 74.47
C ASN A 1138 -11.30 7.55 75.49
N ASP A 1139 -10.90 6.36 75.01
CA ASP A 1139 -9.96 5.48 75.73
C ASP A 1139 -9.31 4.46 74.75
N ASN A 1140 -8.36 4.92 73.93
CA ASN A 1140 -6.98 4.43 73.97
C ASN A 1140 -6.13 5.02 72.85
N LYS A 1141 -4.97 5.54 73.25
CA LYS A 1141 -3.92 6.14 72.43
C LYS A 1141 -3.25 5.09 71.54
N SER A 1142 -2.84 5.50 70.33
CA SER A 1142 -1.41 5.60 69.94
C SER A 1142 -1.21 5.64 68.41
N THR A 1143 -1.08 6.86 67.88
CA THR A 1143 -0.11 7.39 66.87
C THR A 1143 0.43 6.50 65.75
N LYS A 1144 0.73 6.93 64.51
CA LYS A 1144 0.69 8.15 63.64
C LYS A 1144 1.41 7.65 62.35
N GLY A 1145 1.21 8.08 61.11
CA GLY A 1145 0.36 9.09 60.50
C GLY A 1145 0.65 9.11 58.98
N PHE A 1146 -0.36 9.44 58.19
CA PHE A 1146 -0.21 9.93 56.81
C PHE A 1146 -0.42 11.44 56.83
N ALA A 1147 0.44 12.20 56.15
CA ALA A 1147 0.23 13.62 55.88
C ALA A 1147 0.03 13.82 54.37
N LEU A 1148 -1.17 14.26 54.01
CA LEU A 1148 -1.52 14.83 52.72
C LEU A 1148 -1.40 16.36 52.80
N LEU A 1149 -0.94 16.90 51.68
CA LEU A 1149 -0.89 18.30 51.24
C LEU A 1149 -2.03 19.20 51.74
N ARG A 1150 -1.72 20.49 51.92
CA ARG A 1150 -2.65 21.55 51.53
C ARG A 1150 -1.96 22.88 51.22
N GLU A 1151 -2.14 23.31 49.97
CA GLU A 1151 -2.01 24.70 49.52
C GLU A 1151 -3.03 25.62 50.22
N LYS A 1152 -2.67 26.87 50.49
CA LYS A 1152 -3.16 28.02 49.70
C LYS A 1152 -2.68 29.37 50.26
N SER A 1153 -2.01 30.10 49.37
CA SER A 1153 -2.17 31.52 49.04
C SER A 1153 -2.44 32.54 50.16
N SER A 1154 -1.61 33.59 50.21
CA SER A 1154 -2.12 34.97 50.23
C SER A 1154 -1.08 35.99 49.76
N PHE A 1155 -1.48 36.71 48.73
CA PHE A 1155 -1.02 38.03 48.30
C PHE A 1155 -0.81 39.03 49.45
N PHE A 1156 0.29 39.79 49.45
CA PHE A 1156 0.30 41.28 49.47
C PHE A 1156 1.73 41.85 49.27
N SER A 1157 1.84 42.78 48.31
CA SER A 1157 2.58 44.06 48.36
C SER A 1157 4.12 44.11 48.27
N TYR A 1158 4.59 44.44 47.06
CA TYR A 1158 5.48 45.57 46.67
C TYR A 1158 6.68 45.98 47.54
N SER A 1159 7.88 46.01 46.94
CA SER A 1159 8.67 47.25 46.74
C SER A 1159 10.04 47.03 46.07
N LYS A 1160 10.23 47.78 44.97
CA LYS A 1160 11.46 48.41 44.42
C LYS A 1160 12.54 47.53 43.76
N GLY A 1161 12.67 47.76 42.44
CA GLY A 1161 13.78 47.32 41.62
C GLY A 1161 14.95 48.31 41.57
N ASN A 1162 16.08 47.81 41.07
CA ASN A 1162 16.83 48.27 39.89
C ASN A 1162 18.26 47.74 40.00
N HIS A 1163 18.70 46.93 39.03
CA HIS A 1163 19.70 47.36 38.03
C HIS A 1163 20.06 46.21 37.06
N MET A 1164 20.02 46.58 35.77
CA MET A 1164 20.80 46.10 34.61
C MET A 1164 22.05 45.26 34.97
N GLN A 1165 22.46 44.21 34.25
CA GLN A 1165 22.70 44.15 32.80
C GLN A 1165 23.00 42.69 32.37
N LEU A 1166 22.50 42.27 31.21
CA LEU A 1166 22.93 41.10 30.41
C LEU A 1166 24.35 41.34 29.83
N PRO A 1167 25.18 40.31 29.50
CA PRO A 1167 24.94 39.47 28.30
C PRO A 1167 25.40 37.98 28.29
N VAL A 1168 24.56 37.17 27.61
CA VAL A 1168 24.87 36.20 26.53
C VAL A 1168 25.39 34.76 26.84
N GLN A 1169 24.46 33.81 26.59
CA GLN A 1169 24.49 32.51 25.87
C GLN A 1169 25.51 31.40 26.19
N GLU A 1170 25.19 30.11 25.98
CA GLU A 1170 23.98 29.27 26.01
C GLU A 1170 24.47 27.82 25.81
N ASP A 1171 23.79 26.88 26.47
CA ASP A 1171 23.60 25.46 26.15
C ASP A 1171 24.70 24.38 26.24
N GLY A 1172 24.28 23.28 26.90
CA GLY A 1172 24.72 21.92 26.57
C GLY A 1172 24.87 20.95 27.73
N LEU A 1173 23.77 20.39 28.26
CA LEU A 1173 23.77 19.30 29.25
C LEU A 1173 23.60 17.94 28.56
N LYS A 1174 24.52 16.99 28.83
CA LYS A 1174 24.35 15.54 28.61
C LYS A 1174 24.67 14.82 29.92
N THR A 1175 23.81 13.89 30.33
CA THR A 1175 23.96 13.04 31.51
C THR A 1175 24.19 11.57 31.13
N THR A 1176 25.24 11.01 31.73
CA THR A 1176 25.61 9.60 31.96
C THR A 1176 24.72 8.94 33.03
N ALA A 1177 24.68 7.63 33.35
CA ALA A 1177 25.17 6.34 32.81
C ALA A 1177 24.58 5.17 33.65
N TYR A 1178 24.84 3.94 33.21
CA TYR A 1178 25.19 2.71 33.98
C TYR A 1178 24.25 1.49 34.02
N TYR A 1179 24.93 0.34 33.88
CA TYR A 1179 24.57 -1.07 33.67
C TYR A 1179 24.34 -1.89 34.96
N ASP A 1180 23.67 -3.05 34.85
CA ASP A 1180 24.24 -4.36 35.27
C ASP A 1180 23.51 -5.56 34.63
N GLU A 1181 24.25 -6.66 34.42
CA GLU A 1181 23.85 -7.96 33.84
C GLU A 1181 23.43 -8.98 34.92
N SER A 1182 22.59 -9.99 34.58
CA SER A 1182 22.89 -11.43 34.79
C SER A 1182 21.73 -12.37 34.44
N ASP A 1183 22.10 -13.44 33.72
CA ASP A 1183 21.58 -14.82 33.69
C ASP A 1183 20.43 -15.27 32.77
N ILE A 1184 20.70 -16.43 32.18
CA ILE A 1184 20.19 -17.11 30.98
C ILE A 1184 19.19 -18.19 31.39
N ASP A 1185 18.19 -18.47 30.54
CA ASP A 1185 17.73 -19.85 30.30
C ASP A 1185 17.12 -20.01 28.89
N GLU A 1186 17.28 -21.23 28.36
CA GLU A 1186 17.27 -21.66 26.97
C GLU A 1186 15.86 -21.79 26.31
N GLU A 1187 15.89 -22.04 25.00
CA GLU A 1187 14.78 -22.36 24.06
C GLU A 1187 14.04 -21.18 23.40
N SER A 1188 14.51 -20.75 22.22
CA SER A 1188 13.66 -20.71 21.01
C SER A 1188 14.45 -20.22 19.78
N SER A 1189 14.13 -20.82 18.65
CA SER A 1189 14.60 -20.50 17.30
C SER A 1189 14.40 -19.02 16.95
N LEU A 1190 15.50 -18.32 16.66
CA LEU A 1190 15.54 -16.92 16.23
C LEU A 1190 14.93 -16.76 14.83
N SER A 1191 13.84 -16.02 14.77
CA SER A 1191 13.32 -15.32 13.59
C SER A 1191 13.85 -13.88 13.62
N ASP A 1192 14.63 -13.50 12.62
CA ASP A 1192 15.09 -12.12 12.46
C ASP A 1192 13.99 -11.25 11.83
N GLU A 1193 13.27 -10.49 12.66
CA GLU A 1193 12.51 -9.31 12.27
C GLU A 1193 13.23 -8.08 12.80
N GLU A 1194 13.98 -7.38 11.94
CA GLU A 1194 14.27 -5.97 12.12
C GLU A 1194 13.86 -5.24 10.83
N VAL A 1195 12.58 -4.84 10.81
CA VAL A 1195 11.97 -4.08 9.71
C VAL A 1195 12.40 -2.62 9.85
N ILE A 1196 13.27 -2.18 8.94
CA ILE A 1196 13.52 -0.76 8.70
C ILE A 1196 12.25 -0.16 8.08
N ASP A 1197 11.61 0.75 8.83
CA ASP A 1197 10.41 1.50 8.44
C ASP A 1197 10.73 2.52 7.32
N VAL A 1198 10.68 2.04 6.07
CA VAL A 1198 10.87 2.85 4.85
C VAL A 1198 9.75 3.89 4.65
N HIS A 1199 8.60 3.72 5.31
CA HIS A 1199 7.45 4.59 5.14
C HIS A 1199 7.56 5.90 5.94
N LYS A 1200 8.34 5.90 7.03
CA LYS A 1200 8.68 7.11 7.79
C LYS A 1200 9.58 8.08 7.03
N LEU A 1201 10.48 7.57 6.19
CA LEU A 1201 11.41 8.38 5.37
C LEU A 1201 10.73 9.02 4.16
N GLN A 1202 9.76 8.35 3.53
CA GLN A 1202 9.00 8.92 2.41
C GLN A 1202 8.06 10.06 2.85
N LYS A 1203 7.51 10.02 4.08
CA LYS A 1203 6.69 11.12 4.62
C LYS A 1203 7.51 12.34 5.04
N GLN A 1204 8.78 12.20 5.42
CA GLN A 1204 9.66 13.34 5.71
C GLN A 1204 10.16 14.05 4.45
N ALA A 1205 10.34 13.33 3.32
CA ALA A 1205 10.71 13.94 2.05
C ALA A 1205 9.58 14.80 1.44
N ALA A 1206 8.30 14.44 1.67
CA ALA A 1206 7.16 15.20 1.18
C ALA A 1206 6.88 16.51 1.95
N ILE A 1207 7.41 16.66 3.17
CA ILE A 1207 7.27 17.87 4.00
C ILE A 1207 8.37 18.91 3.69
N LEU A 1208 9.42 18.52 2.96
CA LEU A 1208 10.50 19.43 2.52
C LEU A 1208 10.27 20.02 1.11
N GLN A 1209 9.11 19.76 0.49
CA GLN A 1209 8.69 20.32 -0.80
C GLN A 1209 7.39 21.14 -0.75
N GLN A 1210 6.90 21.49 0.44
CA GLN A 1210 5.99 22.62 0.70
C GLN A 1210 6.69 23.63 1.61
#